data_AF-A0A0W0X0W7-F1
#
_entry.id   AF-A0A0W0X0W7-F1
#
_cell.length_a   1.000
_cell.length_b   1.000
_cell.length_c   1.000
_cell.angle_alpha   90.00
_cell.angle_beta   90.00
_cell.angle_gamma   90.00
#
_symmetry.space_group_name_H-M   'P 1'
#
loop_
_entity.id
_entity.type
_entity.pdbx_description
1 polymer ?
#
loop_
_entity_poly.entity_id
_entity_poly.type
_entity_poly.pdbx_seq_one_letter_code
_entity_poly.pdbx_strand_id
1 'polypeptide(L)'
;MTKEHESTTFIREMDSPDKTTVPVKRSSARKRSLAERLHKAGYIYALYGALDGLSLSYSTIKYSFDLLCTNNGVNSSDLMHDWMTTPGGALVAATGAITLIGFSLLANVFNEKDKNAFKRYVATLWPYFRDTLKGLKNAYKGVRSTMMVASIFAGQDLNYLIVPVGLVLGILSVFNRIWYRSMKDRRKVMMKENAELLAEIQAETNLTEQQCAEFRKRIAKQTPSEKIKGLLSQAYSGIIDGLYLYMGIMGLATLAPPVFVTMAVFCVIFTLTCIITRVYEEYDYQRKLVASQAKIELALCGKELEALFNQLQQISDPRLAPPYEDLQSHQKEILQSLESKIKEFEQKRNFLRSQVTLSYTSSALDGLKSGLAAYGAIASLLFAVATIYTLTFAPFPPLLLMVAVFAGLACLIGFVAHSLHATYMHRCKQEEHENKPPEKLSELLKRIKDHKKEARELQPDEVEEAILGGMVVDPSPQFFFQEWFEVIRSFFSGVSKGQKSIDYTFNSWQEADEQGHYHDTPIMLGLAAASAVVYSSALALRAHARGFGRPSLDSAPPKEKKVKRSDVSREEPMEIRATSQPSAERGTGDAERPSKKVAQPPIKRPASTPPASSSGQWLRFFQPSSFPRSASADDLPKLQKPVPKPYSGIIPDLV
;
A
#
# COMPACT_ATOMS: atom_id res chain seq x y z
N MET A 1 -67.64 20.03 -2.93
CA MET A 1 -66.70 20.99 -2.30
C MET A 1 -65.31 20.66 -2.77
N THR A 2 -64.75 21.62 -3.47
CA THR A 2 -63.65 21.58 -4.44
C THR A 2 -62.27 21.57 -3.78
N LYS A 3 -61.37 20.74 -4.31
CA LYS A 3 -59.98 21.13 -4.61
C LYS A 3 -59.40 20.20 -5.69
N GLU A 4 -59.44 20.71 -6.92
CA GLU A 4 -58.60 20.31 -8.06
C GLU A 4 -57.15 20.82 -7.87
N HIS A 5 -56.27 20.40 -8.80
CA HIS A 5 -54.84 20.72 -9.01
C HIS A 5 -53.87 19.79 -8.27
N GLU A 6 -52.90 19.11 -8.90
CA GLU A 6 -52.29 19.16 -10.24
C GLU A 6 -51.63 17.79 -10.45
N SER A 7 -51.89 17.10 -11.57
CA SER A 7 -51.18 15.87 -11.93
C SER A 7 -51.10 15.76 -13.44
N THR A 8 -50.37 16.67 -14.08
CA THR A 8 -50.06 16.59 -15.53
C THR A 8 -48.92 17.53 -15.90
N THR A 9 -47.71 17.28 -15.39
CA THR A 9 -46.47 17.81 -15.99
C THR A 9 -45.25 17.01 -15.51
N PHE A 10 -45.09 15.78 -16.01
CA PHE A 10 -43.84 15.02 -15.83
C PHE A 10 -43.37 14.29 -17.10
N ILE A 11 -43.99 14.57 -18.25
CA ILE A 11 -43.63 13.97 -19.54
C ILE A 11 -43.55 15.08 -20.60
N ARG A 12 -42.61 16.02 -20.43
CA ARG A 12 -42.15 16.91 -21.51
C ARG A 12 -40.86 17.67 -21.18
N GLU A 13 -39.79 16.96 -20.85
CA GLU A 13 -38.43 17.50 -20.84
C GLU A 13 -37.44 16.38 -21.18
N MET A 14 -37.43 15.95 -22.45
CA MET A 14 -36.41 15.03 -23.00
C MET A 14 -35.77 15.55 -24.29
N ASP A 15 -35.73 16.87 -24.48
CA ASP A 15 -35.03 17.51 -25.62
C ASP A 15 -34.06 18.61 -25.14
N SER A 16 -33.05 18.23 -24.36
CA SER A 16 -31.84 19.06 -24.20
C SER A 16 -30.62 18.18 -23.86
N PRO A 17 -29.56 18.16 -24.69
CA PRO A 17 -28.45 17.23 -24.52
C PRO A 17 -27.42 17.61 -23.42
N ASP A 18 -27.66 18.64 -22.59
CA ASP A 18 -26.54 19.27 -21.86
C ASP A 18 -26.59 19.26 -20.32
N LYS A 19 -27.51 18.53 -19.67
CA LYS A 19 -27.60 18.55 -18.19
C LYS A 19 -27.99 17.21 -17.53
N THR A 20 -27.16 16.18 -17.64
CA THR A 20 -27.33 14.92 -16.87
C THR A 20 -26.04 14.34 -16.26
N THR A 21 -25.20 15.17 -15.60
CA THR A 21 -24.01 14.67 -14.87
C THR A 21 -23.89 15.12 -13.41
N VAL A 22 -24.99 15.38 -12.69
CA VAL A 22 -24.90 16.07 -11.37
C VAL A 22 -25.42 15.36 -10.09
N PRO A 23 -25.94 14.12 -10.03
CA PRO A 23 -26.19 13.51 -8.70
C PRO A 23 -24.93 12.93 -8.02
N VAL A 24 -23.93 12.47 -8.79
CA VAL A 24 -22.77 11.73 -8.23
C VAL A 24 -21.64 12.65 -7.73
N LYS A 25 -21.52 13.88 -8.27
CA LYS A 25 -20.47 14.85 -7.91
C LYS A 25 -20.62 15.45 -6.50
N ARG A 26 -21.84 15.67 -6.00
CA ARG A 26 -22.06 16.27 -4.67
C ARG A 26 -21.76 15.30 -3.51
N SER A 27 -22.05 14.00 -3.68
CA SER A 27 -21.79 12.95 -2.69
C SER A 27 -20.28 12.67 -2.52
N SER A 28 -19.53 12.67 -3.63
CA SER A 28 -18.09 12.44 -3.63
C SER A 28 -17.29 13.62 -3.04
N ALA A 29 -17.75 14.86 -3.25
CA ALA A 29 -17.15 16.06 -2.65
C ALA A 29 -17.25 16.08 -1.11
N ARG A 30 -18.41 15.74 -0.54
CA ARG A 30 -18.61 15.69 0.91
C ARG A 30 -17.79 14.56 1.57
N LYS A 31 -17.70 13.39 0.93
CA LYS A 31 -16.89 12.25 1.41
C LYS A 31 -15.39 12.53 1.38
N ARG A 32 -14.89 13.20 0.33
CA ARG A 32 -13.49 13.70 0.28
C ARG A 32 -13.20 14.69 1.41
N SER A 33 -14.15 15.57 1.76
CA SER A 33 -13.94 16.55 2.82
C SER A 33 -13.67 15.92 4.21
N LEU A 34 -14.34 14.81 4.56
CA LEU A 34 -14.10 14.11 5.82
C LEU A 34 -12.75 13.37 5.80
N ALA A 35 -12.44 12.69 4.70
CA ALA A 35 -11.17 11.97 4.55
C ALA A 35 -9.97 12.91 4.63
N GLU A 36 -10.05 14.08 3.99
CA GLU A 36 -9.04 15.13 4.06
C GLU A 36 -8.92 15.72 5.47
N ARG A 37 -10.02 15.97 6.17
CA ARG A 37 -10.00 16.44 7.57
C ARG A 37 -9.32 15.43 8.49
N LEU A 38 -9.67 14.15 8.36
CA LEU A 38 -9.03 13.05 9.10
C LEU A 38 -7.54 12.93 8.78
N HIS A 39 -7.17 13.04 7.50
CA HIS A 39 -5.78 12.98 7.07
C HIS A 39 -4.96 14.13 7.65
N LYS A 40 -5.49 15.37 7.59
CA LYS A 40 -4.86 16.57 8.12
C LYS A 40 -4.77 16.58 9.66
N ALA A 41 -5.80 16.09 10.36
CA ALA A 41 -5.82 16.05 11.82
C ALA A 41 -4.80 15.07 12.41
N GLY A 42 -4.46 13.99 11.68
CA GLY A 42 -3.38 13.08 12.06
C GLY A 42 -3.67 12.12 13.23
N TYR A 43 -4.59 12.46 14.15
CA TYR A 43 -4.92 11.65 15.33
C TYR A 43 -5.32 10.20 15.01
N ILE A 44 -5.99 10.00 13.87
CA ILE A 44 -6.40 8.65 13.44
C ILE A 44 -5.20 7.75 13.15
N TYR A 45 -4.06 8.30 12.71
CA TYR A 45 -2.83 7.54 12.50
C TYR A 45 -2.17 7.15 13.83
N ALA A 46 -2.24 8.01 14.85
CA ALA A 46 -1.75 7.71 16.19
C ALA A 46 -2.55 6.58 16.85
N LEU A 47 -3.89 6.69 16.85
CA LEU A 47 -4.78 5.65 17.37
C LEU A 47 -4.57 4.32 16.64
N TYR A 48 -4.54 4.35 15.31
CA TYR A 48 -4.19 3.19 14.50
C TYR A 48 -2.82 2.62 14.88
N GLY A 49 -1.81 3.47 15.09
CA GLY A 49 -0.47 3.07 15.47
C GLY A 49 -0.45 2.28 16.78
N ALA A 50 -1.12 2.78 17.82
CA ALA A 50 -1.24 2.06 19.09
C ALA A 50 -1.92 0.69 18.92
N LEU A 51 -3.08 0.66 18.28
CA LEU A 51 -3.88 -0.55 18.09
C LEU A 51 -3.16 -1.60 17.22
N ASP A 52 -2.48 -1.16 16.15
CA ASP A 52 -1.69 -2.02 15.29
C ASP A 52 -0.44 -2.55 15.99
N GLY A 53 0.19 -1.75 16.87
CA GLY A 53 1.31 -2.18 17.72
C GLY A 53 0.91 -3.29 18.68
N LEU A 54 -0.22 -3.14 19.38
CA LEU A 54 -0.78 -4.16 20.27
C LEU A 54 -1.21 -5.43 19.52
N SER A 55 -1.83 -5.29 18.35
CA SER A 55 -2.17 -6.45 17.50
C SER A 55 -0.92 -7.19 16.99
N LEU A 56 0.16 -6.44 16.73
CA LEU A 56 1.43 -7.01 16.27
C LEU A 56 2.18 -7.70 17.41
N SER A 57 2.11 -7.21 18.65
CA SER A 57 2.74 -7.86 19.81
C SER A 57 2.13 -9.23 20.06
N TYR A 58 0.80 -9.32 20.17
CA TYR A 58 0.09 -10.60 20.26
C TYR A 58 0.47 -11.54 19.11
N SER A 59 0.38 -11.04 17.87
CA SER A 59 0.68 -11.86 16.69
C SER A 59 2.12 -12.40 16.66
N THR A 60 3.07 -11.65 17.21
CA THR A 60 4.49 -12.03 17.22
C THR A 60 4.76 -13.09 18.27
N ILE A 61 4.22 -12.92 19.47
CA ILE A 61 4.33 -13.93 20.53
C ILE A 61 3.63 -15.22 20.10
N LYS A 62 2.39 -15.11 19.61
CA LYS A 62 1.63 -16.27 19.12
C LYS A 62 2.37 -17.02 18.01
N TYR A 63 3.01 -16.28 17.09
CA TYR A 63 3.84 -16.89 16.05
C TYR A 63 5.00 -17.71 16.62
N SER A 64 5.70 -17.21 17.65
CA SER A 64 6.78 -17.95 18.31
C SER A 64 6.28 -19.26 18.93
N PHE A 65 5.14 -19.24 19.62
CA PHE A 65 4.51 -20.45 20.18
C PHE A 65 4.03 -21.41 19.10
N ASP A 66 3.40 -20.92 18.03
CA ASP A 66 2.98 -21.76 16.91
C ASP A 66 4.18 -22.49 16.29
N LEU A 67 5.31 -21.79 16.11
CA LEU A 67 6.54 -22.37 15.59
C LEU A 67 7.12 -23.45 16.52
N LEU A 68 7.18 -23.17 17.83
CA LEU A 68 7.74 -24.09 18.82
C LEU A 68 6.88 -25.34 19.05
N CYS A 69 5.56 -25.21 18.91
CA CYS A 69 4.60 -26.29 19.21
C CYS A 69 4.13 -27.06 17.97
N THR A 70 4.63 -26.76 16.76
CA THR A 70 4.08 -27.29 15.49
C THR A 70 3.92 -28.82 15.47
N ASN A 71 4.84 -29.57 16.12
CA ASN A 71 4.84 -31.04 16.11
C ASN A 71 4.69 -31.69 17.50
N ASN A 72 4.39 -30.90 18.54
CA ASN A 72 4.49 -31.41 19.92
C ASN A 72 3.16 -31.92 20.49
N GLY A 73 2.07 -31.92 19.70
CA GLY A 73 0.72 -32.31 20.15
C GLY A 73 0.08 -31.36 21.17
N VAL A 74 0.88 -30.50 21.82
CA VAL A 74 0.43 -29.48 22.77
C VAL A 74 -0.21 -28.30 22.04
N ASN A 75 -1.35 -27.84 22.56
CA ASN A 75 -2.01 -26.64 22.07
C ASN A 75 -1.12 -25.40 22.32
N SER A 76 -0.70 -24.74 21.25
CA SER A 76 0.15 -23.55 21.33
C SER A 76 -0.54 -22.35 21.97
N SER A 77 -1.87 -22.33 22.05
CA SER A 77 -2.62 -21.26 22.74
C SER A 77 -2.55 -21.43 24.24
N ASP A 78 -2.78 -22.64 24.74
CA ASP A 78 -2.78 -22.93 26.18
C ASP A 78 -1.36 -22.77 26.75
N LEU A 79 -0.34 -23.27 26.05
CA LEU A 79 1.06 -23.08 26.48
C LEU A 79 1.46 -21.60 26.50
N MET A 80 0.96 -20.80 25.53
CA MET A 80 1.18 -19.36 25.53
C MET A 80 0.47 -18.70 26.72
N HIS A 81 -0.76 -19.13 27.03
CA HIS A 81 -1.51 -18.65 28.18
C HIS A 81 -0.73 -18.92 29.47
N ASP A 82 -0.36 -20.17 29.71
CA ASP A 82 0.37 -20.61 30.91
C ASP A 82 1.67 -19.84 31.09
N TRP A 83 2.41 -19.66 29.99
CA TRP A 83 3.64 -18.88 30.03
C TRP A 83 3.35 -17.41 30.37
N MET A 84 2.34 -16.80 29.75
CA MET A 84 1.97 -15.40 29.99
C MET A 84 1.42 -15.13 31.39
N THR A 85 0.89 -16.13 32.10
CA THR A 85 0.45 -15.97 33.49
C THR A 85 1.59 -16.13 34.50
N THR A 86 2.75 -16.66 34.10
CA THR A 86 3.95 -16.60 34.93
C THR A 86 4.46 -15.17 35.09
N PRO A 87 5.09 -14.79 36.23
CA PRO A 87 5.66 -13.45 36.40
C PRO A 87 6.66 -13.06 35.30
N GLY A 88 7.48 -14.01 34.86
CA GLY A 88 8.47 -13.79 33.81
C GLY A 88 7.84 -13.60 32.43
N GLY A 89 6.90 -14.46 32.04
CA GLY A 89 6.21 -14.34 30.76
C GLY A 89 5.33 -13.10 30.68
N ALA A 90 4.62 -12.77 31.76
CA ALA A 90 3.84 -11.53 31.88
C ALA A 90 4.72 -10.29 31.67
N LEU A 91 5.87 -10.21 32.35
CA LEU A 91 6.81 -9.09 32.22
C LEU A 91 7.35 -8.95 30.79
N VAL A 92 7.74 -10.06 30.16
CA VAL A 92 8.24 -10.08 28.78
C VAL A 92 7.14 -9.66 27.80
N ALA A 93 5.93 -10.20 27.94
CA ALA A 93 4.79 -9.85 27.11
C ALA A 93 4.42 -8.37 27.24
N ALA A 94 4.29 -7.86 28.46
CA ALA A 94 3.97 -6.45 28.72
C ALA A 94 5.04 -5.50 28.17
N THR A 95 6.32 -5.79 28.42
CA THR A 95 7.43 -4.96 27.92
C THR A 95 7.49 -4.96 26.40
N GLY A 96 7.30 -6.13 25.76
CA GLY A 96 7.24 -6.26 24.31
C GLY A 96 6.05 -5.49 23.71
N ALA A 97 4.87 -5.58 24.33
CA ALA A 97 3.68 -4.87 23.91
C ALA A 97 3.86 -3.35 24.02
N ILE A 98 4.29 -2.83 25.16
CA ILE A 98 4.53 -1.39 25.38
C ILE A 98 5.55 -0.86 24.37
N THR A 99 6.63 -1.61 24.14
CA THR A 99 7.66 -1.23 23.15
C THR A 99 7.07 -1.14 21.74
N LEU A 100 6.30 -2.13 21.30
CA LEU A 100 5.71 -2.15 19.97
C LEU A 100 4.60 -1.11 19.79
N ILE A 101 3.77 -0.89 20.82
CA ILE A 101 2.76 0.18 20.83
C ILE A 101 3.44 1.53 20.71
N GLY A 102 4.43 1.82 21.57
CA GLY A 102 5.16 3.07 21.57
C GLY A 102 5.86 3.31 20.23
N PHE A 103 6.62 2.34 19.73
CA PHE A 103 7.34 2.47 18.48
C PHE A 103 6.40 2.63 17.27
N SER A 104 5.30 1.88 17.23
CA SER A 104 4.26 2.01 16.19
C SER A 104 3.55 3.36 16.23
N LEU A 105 3.10 3.80 17.42
CA LEU A 105 2.41 5.07 17.59
C LEU A 105 3.31 6.23 17.16
N LEU A 106 4.54 6.28 17.69
CA LEU A 106 5.49 7.33 17.38
C LEU A 106 5.82 7.36 15.89
N ALA A 107 6.00 6.21 15.25
CA ALA A 107 6.26 6.14 13.81
C ALA A 107 5.09 6.60 12.94
N ASN A 108 3.84 6.48 13.41
CA ASN A 108 2.67 6.97 12.68
C ASN A 108 2.41 8.46 12.92
N VAL A 109 3.03 9.07 13.93
CA VAL A 109 2.94 10.51 14.24
C VAL A 109 4.12 11.30 13.66
N PHE A 110 5.31 10.72 13.68
CA PHE A 110 6.54 11.38 13.21
C PHE A 110 6.64 11.39 11.68
N ASN A 111 7.38 12.38 11.17
CA ASN A 111 7.62 12.57 9.75
C ASN A 111 9.01 12.06 9.37
N GLU A 112 9.12 11.38 8.23
CA GLU A 112 10.39 10.93 7.64
C GLU A 112 11.34 12.09 7.30
N LYS A 113 10.83 13.31 7.15
CA LYS A 113 11.61 14.53 6.89
C LYS A 113 11.79 15.43 8.11
N ASP A 114 11.55 14.91 9.31
CA ASP A 114 11.75 15.66 10.55
C ASP A 114 13.24 16.02 10.73
N LYS A 115 13.50 17.21 11.28
CA LYS A 115 14.86 17.67 11.60
C LYS A 115 15.49 16.84 12.72
N ASN A 116 14.66 16.34 13.65
CA ASN A 116 15.11 15.52 14.74
C ASN A 116 15.47 14.11 14.24
N ALA A 117 16.74 13.72 14.45
CA ALA A 117 17.28 12.45 13.97
C ALA A 117 16.54 11.23 14.55
N PHE A 118 16.13 11.27 15.82
CA PHE A 118 15.37 10.19 16.45
C PHE A 118 13.98 10.03 15.84
N LYS A 119 13.24 11.14 15.67
CA LYS A 119 11.90 11.12 15.05
C LYS A 119 11.96 10.54 13.64
N ARG A 120 12.92 11.00 12.85
CA ARG A 120 13.18 10.51 11.49
C ARG A 120 13.58 9.03 11.47
N TYR A 121 14.41 8.60 12.42
CA TYR A 121 14.83 7.19 12.55
C TYR A 121 13.62 6.29 12.81
N VAL A 122 12.78 6.64 13.79
CA VAL A 122 11.57 5.88 14.14
C VAL A 122 10.60 5.80 12.96
N ALA A 123 10.30 6.95 12.32
CA ALA A 123 9.40 7.01 11.17
C ALA A 123 9.91 6.19 9.97
N THR A 124 11.22 6.22 9.72
CA THR A 124 11.84 5.47 8.62
C THR A 124 11.90 3.96 8.92
N LEU A 125 12.25 3.56 10.14
CA LEU A 125 12.53 2.16 10.47
C LEU A 125 11.28 1.31 10.71
N TRP A 126 10.27 1.87 11.38
CA TRP A 126 9.06 1.11 11.76
C TRP A 126 8.38 0.38 10.60
N PRO A 127 8.18 0.99 9.42
CA PRO A 127 7.63 0.28 8.29
C PRO A 127 8.41 -1.02 8.02
N TYR A 128 9.74 -0.96 7.91
CA TYR A 128 10.56 -2.14 7.61
C TYR A 128 10.40 -3.23 8.68
N PHE A 129 10.48 -2.84 9.96
CA PHE A 129 10.30 -3.76 11.07
C PHE A 129 8.92 -4.45 11.03
N ARG A 130 7.86 -3.67 10.81
CA ARG A 130 6.49 -4.18 10.68
C ARG A 130 6.34 -5.16 9.51
N ASP A 131 6.95 -4.85 8.38
CA ASP A 131 6.90 -5.72 7.19
C ASP A 131 7.67 -7.02 7.40
N THR A 132 8.78 -6.99 8.13
CA THR A 132 9.56 -8.17 8.54
C THR A 132 8.71 -9.13 9.37
N LEU A 133 8.10 -8.64 10.46
CA LEU A 133 7.25 -9.46 11.33
C LEU A 133 6.05 -10.05 10.58
N LYS A 134 5.45 -9.26 9.68
CA LYS A 134 4.37 -9.74 8.82
C LYS A 134 4.84 -10.80 7.82
N GLY A 135 5.98 -10.61 7.18
CA GLY A 135 6.53 -11.55 6.21
C GLY A 135 6.77 -12.92 6.84
N LEU A 136 7.42 -12.93 8.01
CA LEU A 136 7.71 -14.15 8.76
C LEU A 136 6.43 -14.91 9.14
N LYS A 137 5.47 -14.21 9.77
CA LYS A 137 4.19 -14.80 10.18
C LYS A 137 3.36 -15.30 9.01
N ASN A 138 3.21 -14.48 7.96
CA ASN A 138 2.36 -14.83 6.82
C ASN A 138 2.95 -16.02 6.06
N ALA A 139 4.27 -16.08 5.88
CA ALA A 139 4.93 -17.22 5.25
C ALA A 139 4.69 -18.51 6.03
N TYR A 140 4.91 -18.51 7.34
CA TYR A 140 4.66 -19.68 8.18
C TYR A 140 3.19 -20.13 8.13
N LYS A 141 2.23 -19.21 8.29
CA LYS A 141 0.80 -19.54 8.24
C LYS A 141 0.37 -20.06 6.87
N GLY A 142 0.89 -19.47 5.79
CA GLY A 142 0.65 -19.93 4.43
C GLY A 142 1.20 -21.33 4.20
N VAL A 143 2.43 -21.61 4.62
CA VAL A 143 3.06 -22.94 4.53
C VAL A 143 2.29 -23.96 5.36
N ARG A 144 1.98 -23.65 6.63
CA ARG A 144 1.19 -24.53 7.51
C ARG A 144 -0.13 -24.93 6.85
N SER A 145 -0.91 -23.95 6.38
CA SER A 145 -2.21 -24.20 5.75
C SER A 145 -2.05 -25.02 4.46
N THR A 146 -1.02 -24.75 3.67
CA THR A 146 -0.75 -25.47 2.42
C THR A 146 -0.32 -26.91 2.67
N MET A 147 0.55 -27.16 3.64
CA MET A 147 1.00 -28.51 3.98
C MET A 147 -0.12 -29.34 4.59
N MET A 148 -1.02 -28.74 5.39
CA MET A 148 -2.23 -29.41 5.89
C MET A 148 -3.19 -29.80 4.77
N VAL A 149 -3.35 -28.95 3.75
CA VAL A 149 -4.15 -29.31 2.57
C VAL A 149 -3.45 -30.40 1.75
N ALA A 150 -2.14 -30.27 1.54
CA ALA A 150 -1.35 -31.22 0.77
C ALA A 150 -1.28 -32.61 1.43
N SER A 151 -1.22 -32.69 2.77
CA SER A 151 -1.20 -33.96 3.49
C SER A 151 -2.51 -34.75 3.28
N ILE A 152 -3.65 -34.05 3.24
CA ILE A 152 -4.95 -34.64 2.94
C ILE A 152 -4.98 -35.24 1.52
N PHE A 153 -4.41 -34.54 0.53
CA PHE A 153 -4.36 -35.03 -0.86
C PHE A 153 -3.34 -36.14 -1.08
N ALA A 154 -2.16 -36.04 -0.47
CA ALA A 154 -1.08 -37.00 -0.64
C ALA A 154 -1.28 -38.28 0.20
N GLY A 155 -2.17 -38.24 1.21
CA GLY A 155 -2.33 -39.32 2.18
C GLY A 155 -1.09 -39.52 3.06
N GLN A 156 -0.21 -38.53 3.15
CA GLN A 156 1.05 -38.56 3.91
C GLN A 156 1.09 -37.39 4.88
N ASP A 157 1.64 -37.61 6.09
CA ASP A 157 1.85 -36.53 7.05
C ASP A 157 3.02 -35.64 6.61
N LEU A 158 2.72 -34.41 6.17
CA LEU A 158 3.70 -33.40 5.77
C LEU A 158 3.99 -32.37 6.88
N ASN A 159 3.51 -32.59 8.10
CA ASN A 159 3.65 -31.63 9.19
C ASN A 159 5.11 -31.35 9.56
N TYR A 160 5.99 -32.34 9.42
CA TYR A 160 7.43 -32.20 9.66
C TYR A 160 8.10 -31.16 8.74
N LEU A 161 7.51 -30.84 7.58
CA LEU A 161 8.02 -29.82 6.66
C LEU A 161 7.58 -28.40 7.01
N ILE A 162 6.57 -28.22 7.87
CA ILE A 162 5.98 -26.90 8.15
C ILE A 162 7.03 -25.93 8.71
N VAL A 163 7.80 -26.36 9.71
CA VAL A 163 8.83 -25.54 10.35
C VAL A 163 9.99 -25.21 9.40
N PRO A 164 10.71 -26.19 8.80
CA PRO A 164 11.86 -25.88 7.96
C PRO A 164 11.48 -25.05 6.72
N VAL A 165 10.38 -25.40 6.04
CA VAL A 165 9.92 -24.65 4.86
C VAL A 165 9.39 -23.26 5.27
N GLY A 166 8.63 -23.19 6.37
CA GLY A 166 8.09 -21.94 6.91
C GLY A 166 9.18 -20.93 7.29
N LEU A 167 10.27 -21.39 7.91
CA LEU A 167 11.42 -20.56 8.28
C LEU A 167 12.19 -20.06 7.06
N VAL A 168 12.52 -20.95 6.11
CA VAL A 168 13.25 -20.57 4.89
C VAL A 168 12.45 -19.56 4.07
N LEU A 169 11.17 -19.84 3.82
CA LEU A 169 10.30 -18.89 3.10
C LEU A 169 10.05 -17.62 3.91
N GLY A 170 9.98 -17.71 5.24
CA GLY A 170 9.88 -16.56 6.12
C GLY A 170 11.07 -15.60 5.98
N ILE A 171 12.29 -16.12 6.07
CA ILE A 171 13.54 -15.34 5.92
C ILE A 171 13.61 -14.71 4.52
N LEU A 172 13.32 -15.49 3.47
CA LEU A 172 13.27 -14.96 2.10
C LEU A 172 12.21 -13.86 1.94
N SER A 173 11.05 -14.01 2.60
CA SER A 173 9.99 -12.99 2.62
C SER A 173 10.43 -11.70 3.29
N VAL A 174 11.20 -11.78 4.37
CA VAL A 174 11.78 -10.62 5.04
C VAL A 174 12.70 -9.85 4.09
N PHE A 175 13.69 -10.53 3.50
CA PHE A 175 14.62 -9.90 2.56
C PHE A 175 13.90 -9.28 1.36
N ASN A 176 12.95 -10.02 0.79
CA ASN A 176 12.16 -9.56 -0.35
C ASN A 176 11.36 -8.29 -0.01
N ARG A 177 10.70 -8.23 1.15
CA ARG A 177 9.89 -7.07 1.57
C ARG A 177 10.75 -5.84 1.86
N ILE A 178 11.90 -6.02 2.52
CA ILE A 178 12.84 -4.91 2.79
C ILE A 178 13.34 -4.32 1.46
N TRP A 179 13.82 -5.18 0.56
CA TRP A 179 14.32 -4.76 -0.74
C TRP A 179 13.22 -4.08 -1.58
N TYR A 180 12.04 -4.71 -1.67
CA TYR A 180 10.93 -4.18 -2.46
C TYR A 180 10.46 -2.82 -1.96
N ARG A 181 10.39 -2.62 -0.63
CA ARG A 181 10.03 -1.33 -0.06
C ARG A 181 11.04 -0.25 -0.43
N SER A 182 12.33 -0.51 -0.24
CA SER A 182 13.39 0.43 -0.60
C SER A 182 13.30 0.81 -2.09
N MET A 183 13.11 -0.18 -2.96
CA MET A 183 12.92 0.04 -4.40
C MET A 183 11.67 0.90 -4.70
N LYS A 184 10.54 0.60 -4.04
CA LYS A 184 9.28 1.34 -4.19
C LYS A 184 9.39 2.79 -3.72
N ASP A 185 10.09 3.03 -2.62
CA ASP A 185 10.29 4.38 -2.08
C ASP A 185 11.22 5.20 -2.98
N ARG A 186 12.29 4.60 -3.50
CA ARG A 186 13.12 5.25 -4.53
C ARG A 186 12.32 5.60 -5.78
N ARG A 187 11.38 4.75 -6.22
CA ARG A 187 10.49 5.07 -7.35
C ARG A 187 9.58 6.27 -7.06
N LYS A 188 9.03 6.39 -5.86
CA LYS A 188 8.24 7.57 -5.47
C LYS A 188 9.07 8.84 -5.54
N VAL A 189 10.33 8.78 -5.10
CA VAL A 189 11.27 9.90 -5.19
C VAL A 189 11.47 10.30 -6.65
N MET A 190 11.73 9.34 -7.55
CA MET A 190 11.87 9.60 -8.99
C MET A 190 10.60 10.22 -9.60
N MET A 191 9.40 9.75 -9.23
CA MET A 191 8.14 10.34 -9.70
C MET A 191 7.97 11.78 -9.21
N LYS A 192 8.36 12.06 -7.96
CA LYS A 192 8.27 13.40 -7.37
C LYS A 192 9.29 14.36 -8.01
N GLU A 193 10.52 13.91 -8.24
CA GLU A 193 11.55 14.65 -8.97
C GLU A 193 11.07 14.97 -10.40
N ASN A 194 10.45 14.01 -11.09
CA ASN A 194 9.87 14.23 -12.40
C ASN A 194 8.70 15.23 -12.37
N ALA A 195 7.83 15.18 -11.36
CA ALA A 195 6.73 16.14 -11.22
C ALA A 195 7.24 17.56 -10.93
N GLU A 196 8.30 17.70 -10.14
CA GLU A 196 8.97 18.97 -9.87
C GLU A 196 9.66 19.51 -11.14
N LEU A 197 10.36 18.65 -11.88
CA LEU A 197 11.00 18.98 -13.15
C LEU A 197 9.99 19.44 -14.21
N LEU A 198 8.85 18.75 -14.30
CA LEU A 198 7.76 19.14 -15.21
C LEU A 198 7.23 20.53 -14.86
N ALA A 199 7.02 20.82 -13.57
CA ALA A 199 6.57 22.14 -13.13
C ALA A 199 7.62 23.24 -13.35
N GLU A 200 8.91 22.92 -13.30
CA GLU A 200 10.02 23.82 -13.64
C GLU A 200 10.01 24.14 -15.15
N ILE A 201 9.90 23.12 -16.01
CA ILE A 201 9.86 23.29 -17.47
C ILE A 201 8.62 24.09 -17.92
N GLN A 202 7.46 23.84 -17.31
CA GLN A 202 6.23 24.55 -17.63
C GLN A 202 6.25 26.02 -17.19
N ALA A 203 7.09 26.38 -16.20
CA ALA A 203 7.21 27.75 -15.72
C ALA A 203 8.18 28.61 -16.55
N GLU A 204 9.03 28.00 -17.37
CA GLU A 204 10.04 28.69 -18.16
C GLU A 204 9.45 29.18 -19.51
N THR A 205 9.62 30.46 -19.83
CA THR A 205 8.97 31.10 -20.98
C THR A 205 9.80 31.11 -22.26
N ASN A 206 11.09 30.75 -22.24
CA ASN A 206 11.92 30.62 -23.45
C ASN A 206 13.11 29.69 -23.20
N LEU A 207 12.99 28.41 -23.58
CA LEU A 207 14.06 27.43 -23.41
C LEU A 207 14.91 27.30 -24.68
N THR A 208 16.21 27.46 -24.53
CA THR A 208 17.18 27.14 -25.60
C THR A 208 17.33 25.63 -25.76
N GLU A 209 17.75 25.18 -26.95
CA GLU A 209 17.99 23.75 -27.22
C GLU A 209 19.00 23.11 -26.25
N GLN A 210 20.03 23.87 -25.86
CA GLN A 210 21.02 23.43 -24.87
C GLN A 210 20.39 23.21 -23.49
N GLN A 211 19.51 24.12 -23.04
CA GLN A 211 18.78 23.96 -21.80
C GLN A 211 17.83 22.75 -21.87
N CYS A 212 17.12 22.56 -23.00
CA CYS A 212 16.30 21.36 -23.22
C CYS A 212 17.11 20.07 -23.10
N ALA A 213 18.33 20.02 -23.66
CA ALA A 213 19.22 18.88 -23.53
C ALA A 213 19.68 18.64 -22.08
N GLU A 214 19.88 19.70 -21.30
CA GLU A 214 20.19 19.61 -19.87
C GLU A 214 19.01 19.07 -19.06
N PHE A 215 17.79 19.56 -19.32
CA PHE A 215 16.56 19.05 -18.71
C PHE A 215 16.35 17.55 -18.99
N ARG A 216 16.63 17.08 -20.21
CA ARG A 216 16.55 15.65 -20.57
C ARG A 216 17.48 14.77 -19.73
N LYS A 217 18.67 15.27 -19.37
CA LYS A 217 19.63 14.55 -18.51
C LYS A 217 19.15 14.43 -17.06
N ARG A 218 18.32 15.36 -16.60
CA ARG A 218 17.75 15.38 -15.24
C ARG A 218 16.53 14.48 -15.07
N ILE A 219 15.99 13.89 -16.15
CA ILE A 219 14.82 13.00 -16.07
C ILE A 219 15.16 11.75 -15.25
N ALA A 220 14.44 11.53 -14.16
CA ALA A 220 14.65 10.38 -13.29
C ALA A 220 14.10 9.09 -13.93
N LYS A 221 14.97 8.10 -14.12
CA LYS A 221 14.68 6.83 -14.79
C LYS A 221 15.06 5.62 -13.94
N GLN A 222 14.35 4.51 -14.15
CA GLN A 222 14.69 3.21 -13.57
C GLN A 222 15.43 2.35 -14.58
N THR A 223 16.39 1.56 -14.09
CA THR A 223 17.14 0.63 -14.94
C THR A 223 16.28 -0.59 -15.33
N PRO A 224 16.54 -1.25 -16.47
CA PRO A 224 15.81 -2.46 -16.88
C PRO A 224 15.91 -3.60 -15.86
N SER A 225 17.09 -3.77 -15.23
CA SER A 225 17.30 -4.80 -14.20
C SER A 225 16.38 -4.60 -12.99
N GLU A 226 16.21 -3.35 -12.55
CA GLU A 226 15.34 -3.02 -11.42
C GLU A 226 13.87 -3.27 -11.74
N LYS A 227 13.44 -3.04 -12.98
CA LYS A 227 12.08 -3.35 -13.44
C LYS A 227 11.78 -4.84 -13.31
N ILE A 228 12.68 -5.69 -13.82
CA ILE A 228 12.53 -7.15 -13.78
C ILE A 228 12.56 -7.66 -12.33
N LYS A 229 13.54 -7.21 -11.53
CA LYS A 229 13.62 -7.58 -10.10
C LYS A 229 12.37 -7.17 -9.33
N GLY A 230 11.79 -6.00 -9.65
CA GLY A 230 10.53 -5.54 -9.06
C GLY A 230 9.37 -6.49 -9.34
N LEU A 231 9.23 -6.94 -10.59
CA LEU A 231 8.19 -7.89 -10.99
C LEU A 231 8.35 -9.25 -10.30
N LEU A 232 9.56 -9.80 -10.29
CA LEU A 232 9.86 -11.07 -9.59
C LEU A 232 9.60 -10.97 -8.09
N SER A 233 9.97 -9.85 -7.48
CA SER A 233 9.74 -9.59 -6.06
C SER A 233 8.26 -9.52 -5.70
N GLN A 234 7.42 -8.92 -6.57
CA GLN A 234 5.97 -8.94 -6.37
C GLN A 234 5.33 -10.29 -6.66
N ALA A 235 5.82 -11.05 -7.65
CA ALA A 235 5.38 -12.42 -7.87
C ALA A 235 5.57 -13.26 -6.60
N TYR A 236 6.78 -13.21 -6.02
CA TYR A 236 7.08 -13.88 -4.76
C TYR A 236 6.19 -13.38 -3.61
N SER A 237 5.98 -12.07 -3.49
CA SER A 237 5.08 -11.51 -2.47
C SER A 237 3.63 -12.03 -2.63
N GLY A 238 3.17 -12.17 -3.88
CA GLY A 238 1.86 -12.74 -4.21
C GLY A 238 1.74 -14.22 -3.85
N ILE A 239 2.82 -15.00 -3.99
CA ILE A 239 2.84 -16.41 -3.53
C ILE A 239 2.62 -16.44 -2.01
N ILE A 240 3.44 -15.72 -1.24
CA ILE A 240 3.36 -15.73 0.23
C ILE A 240 2.01 -15.20 0.73
N ASP A 241 1.54 -14.08 0.20
CA ASP A 241 0.27 -13.49 0.61
C ASP A 241 -0.93 -14.35 0.15
N GLY A 242 -0.87 -14.94 -1.05
CA GLY A 242 -1.92 -15.79 -1.61
C GLY A 242 -2.10 -17.09 -0.83
N LEU A 243 -1.00 -17.77 -0.51
CA LEU A 243 -1.03 -18.96 0.35
C LEU A 243 -1.58 -18.63 1.74
N TYR A 244 -1.20 -17.49 2.32
CA TYR A 244 -1.73 -17.07 3.62
C TYR A 244 -3.24 -16.79 3.59
N LEU A 245 -3.70 -15.98 2.62
CA LEU A 245 -5.08 -15.48 2.62
C LEU A 245 -6.09 -16.51 2.14
N TYR A 246 -5.78 -17.27 1.08
CA TYR A 246 -6.77 -18.10 0.40
C TYR A 246 -6.73 -19.56 0.85
N MET A 247 -5.55 -20.10 1.13
CA MET A 247 -5.47 -21.45 1.72
C MET A 247 -5.90 -21.45 3.18
N GLY A 248 -5.69 -20.35 3.92
CA GLY A 248 -6.09 -20.24 5.32
C GLY A 248 -7.61 -20.34 5.56
N ILE A 249 -8.42 -19.95 4.58
CA ILE A 249 -9.89 -20.02 4.67
C ILE A 249 -10.39 -21.47 4.74
N MET A 250 -9.65 -22.43 4.16
CA MET A 250 -9.97 -23.86 4.23
C MET A 250 -9.96 -24.42 5.65
N GLY A 251 -9.29 -23.75 6.59
CA GLY A 251 -9.25 -24.14 7.99
C GLY A 251 -10.45 -23.66 8.83
N LEU A 252 -11.39 -22.91 8.25
CA LEU A 252 -12.53 -22.35 9.01
C LEU A 252 -13.66 -23.35 9.25
N ALA A 253 -13.78 -24.38 8.43
CA ALA A 253 -14.86 -25.36 8.53
C ALA A 253 -14.34 -26.75 8.19
N THR A 254 -14.87 -27.77 8.87
CA THR A 254 -14.73 -29.15 8.42
C THR A 254 -15.63 -29.34 7.20
N LEU A 255 -15.05 -29.83 6.11
CA LEU A 255 -15.76 -30.03 4.85
C LEU A 255 -15.78 -31.51 4.50
N ALA A 256 -16.89 -31.97 3.93
CA ALA A 256 -16.94 -33.29 3.31
C ALA A 256 -15.85 -33.35 2.20
N PRO A 257 -15.19 -34.50 1.99
CA PRO A 257 -14.05 -34.58 1.06
C PRO A 257 -14.32 -34.01 -0.34
N PRO A 258 -15.46 -34.28 -1.01
CA PRO A 258 -15.73 -33.70 -2.33
C PRO A 258 -15.78 -32.17 -2.31
N VAL A 259 -16.42 -31.58 -1.28
CA VAL A 259 -16.53 -30.13 -1.12
C VAL A 259 -15.18 -29.52 -0.81
N PHE A 260 -14.37 -30.19 0.04
CA PHE A 260 -13.02 -29.76 0.34
C PHE A 260 -12.16 -29.68 -0.93
N VAL A 261 -12.23 -30.69 -1.79
CA VAL A 261 -11.51 -30.71 -3.07
C VAL A 261 -11.94 -29.54 -3.96
N THR A 262 -13.24 -29.31 -4.13
CA THR A 262 -13.75 -28.20 -4.93
C THR A 262 -13.30 -26.84 -4.38
N MET A 263 -13.36 -26.63 -3.06
CA MET A 263 -12.93 -25.39 -2.44
C MET A 263 -11.41 -25.19 -2.57
N ALA A 264 -10.62 -26.25 -2.46
CA ALA A 264 -9.18 -26.18 -2.68
C ALA A 264 -8.83 -25.73 -4.11
N VAL A 265 -9.55 -26.21 -5.13
CA VAL A 265 -9.39 -25.75 -6.53
C VAL A 265 -9.66 -24.25 -6.63
N PHE A 266 -10.72 -23.74 -6.02
CA PHE A 266 -10.99 -22.30 -6.03
C PHE A 266 -9.93 -21.49 -5.27
N CYS A 267 -9.41 -21.99 -4.15
CA CYS A 267 -8.31 -21.35 -3.43
C CYS A 267 -7.02 -21.28 -4.26
N VAL A 268 -6.73 -22.29 -5.08
CA VAL A 268 -5.63 -22.24 -6.06
C VAL A 268 -5.88 -21.15 -7.10
N ILE A 269 -7.09 -21.05 -7.65
CA ILE A 269 -7.46 -19.99 -8.61
C ILE A 269 -7.28 -18.58 -7.98
N PHE A 270 -7.73 -18.38 -6.74
CA PHE A 270 -7.53 -17.12 -6.03
C PHE A 270 -6.05 -16.83 -5.76
N THR A 271 -5.26 -17.84 -5.42
CA THR A 271 -3.81 -17.71 -5.22
C THR A 271 -3.11 -17.30 -6.51
N LEU A 272 -3.42 -17.94 -7.63
CA LEU A 272 -2.88 -17.57 -8.95
C LEU A 272 -3.29 -16.16 -9.34
N THR A 273 -4.57 -15.80 -9.12
CA THR A 273 -5.08 -14.44 -9.36
C THR A 273 -4.34 -13.42 -8.49
N CYS A 274 -4.02 -13.77 -7.24
CA CYS A 274 -3.23 -12.92 -6.35
C CYS A 274 -1.81 -12.67 -6.87
N ILE A 275 -1.14 -13.71 -7.36
CA ILE A 275 0.20 -13.58 -7.96
C ILE A 275 0.13 -12.67 -9.19
N ILE A 276 -0.80 -12.93 -10.10
CA ILE A 276 -0.99 -12.15 -11.33
C ILE A 276 -1.27 -10.68 -11.00
N THR A 277 -2.19 -10.42 -10.08
CA THR A 277 -2.57 -9.05 -9.70
C THR A 277 -1.44 -8.31 -8.99
N ARG A 278 -0.61 -8.98 -8.17
CA ARG A 278 0.60 -8.38 -7.57
C ARG A 278 1.65 -7.98 -8.62
N VAL A 279 1.88 -8.84 -9.60
CA VAL A 279 2.78 -8.53 -10.72
C VAL A 279 2.22 -7.37 -11.53
N TYR A 280 0.91 -7.37 -11.80
CA TYR A 280 0.24 -6.26 -12.49
C TYR A 280 0.30 -4.95 -11.71
N GLU A 281 0.13 -4.97 -10.37
CA GLU A 281 0.27 -3.79 -9.51
C GLU A 281 1.66 -3.15 -9.66
N GLU A 282 2.71 -3.97 -9.71
CA GLU A 282 4.07 -3.47 -9.95
C GLU A 282 4.26 -2.96 -11.37
N TYR A 283 3.73 -3.66 -12.37
CA TYR A 283 3.75 -3.23 -13.76
C TYR A 283 3.05 -1.88 -13.93
N ASP A 284 1.84 -1.69 -13.40
CA ASP A 284 1.12 -0.41 -13.42
C ASP A 284 1.92 0.68 -12.71
N TYR A 285 2.58 0.36 -11.59
CA TYR A 285 3.41 1.31 -10.88
C TYR A 285 4.67 1.72 -11.66
N GLN A 286 5.27 0.80 -12.41
CA GLN A 286 6.36 1.10 -13.36
C GLN A 286 5.84 1.95 -14.54
N ARG A 287 4.67 1.62 -15.08
CA ARG A 287 4.02 2.37 -16.18
C ARG A 287 3.75 3.82 -15.78
N LYS A 288 3.31 4.08 -14.55
CA LYS A 288 3.13 5.45 -14.02
C LYS A 288 4.43 6.26 -14.03
N LEU A 289 5.58 5.63 -13.73
CA LEU A 289 6.86 6.32 -13.81
C LEU A 289 7.20 6.65 -15.27
N VAL A 290 6.99 5.71 -16.18
CA VAL A 290 7.21 5.94 -17.62
C VAL A 290 6.28 7.05 -18.14
N ALA A 291 5.02 7.08 -17.71
CA ALA A 291 4.10 8.17 -18.04
C ALA A 291 4.60 9.52 -17.52
N SER A 292 5.17 9.59 -16.30
CA SER A 292 5.78 10.83 -15.78
C SER A 292 6.96 11.32 -16.64
N GLN A 293 7.77 10.40 -17.15
CA GLN A 293 8.88 10.72 -18.05
C GLN A 293 8.36 11.20 -19.41
N ALA A 294 7.35 10.53 -19.96
CA ALA A 294 6.73 10.89 -21.23
C ALA A 294 6.05 12.27 -21.16
N LYS A 295 5.45 12.64 -20.03
CA LYS A 295 4.92 14.00 -19.81
C LYS A 295 6.01 15.06 -19.91
N ILE A 296 7.18 14.83 -19.32
CA ILE A 296 8.33 15.75 -19.40
C ILE A 296 8.85 15.84 -20.83
N GLU A 297 9.07 14.71 -21.51
CA GLU A 297 9.56 14.69 -22.88
C GLU A 297 8.60 15.40 -23.85
N LEU A 298 7.29 15.25 -23.63
CA LEU A 298 6.27 15.96 -24.39
C LEU A 298 6.29 17.47 -24.11
N ALA A 299 6.45 17.87 -22.84
CA ALA A 299 6.58 19.28 -22.45
C ALA A 299 7.82 19.94 -23.08
N LEU A 300 8.97 19.27 -23.05
CA LEU A 300 10.19 19.75 -23.70
C LEU A 300 10.04 19.85 -25.22
N CYS A 301 9.36 18.89 -25.84
CA CYS A 301 9.05 18.95 -27.26
C CYS A 301 8.11 20.13 -27.61
N GLY A 302 7.14 20.43 -26.74
CA GLY A 302 6.31 21.63 -26.84
C GLY A 302 7.13 22.92 -26.77
N LYS A 303 8.08 23.00 -25.84
CA LYS A 303 8.99 24.16 -25.71
C LYS A 303 9.93 24.34 -26.91
N GLU A 304 10.42 23.24 -27.49
CA GLU A 304 11.19 23.28 -28.74
C GLU A 304 10.33 23.76 -29.92
N LEU A 305 9.05 23.39 -29.97
CA LEU A 305 8.09 23.88 -30.96
C LEU A 305 7.83 25.39 -30.79
N GLU A 306 7.55 25.86 -29.57
CA GLU A 306 7.40 27.29 -29.25
C GLU A 306 8.61 28.10 -29.74
N ALA A 307 9.83 27.61 -29.49
CA ALA A 307 11.05 28.27 -29.95
C ALA A 307 11.14 28.37 -31.49
N LEU A 308 10.79 27.31 -32.22
CA LEU A 308 10.77 27.32 -33.68
C LEU A 308 9.69 28.26 -34.25
N PHE A 309 8.51 28.31 -33.62
CA PHE A 309 7.46 29.26 -34.00
C PHE A 309 7.91 30.71 -33.78
N ASN A 310 8.55 31.00 -32.64
CA ASN A 310 9.09 32.32 -32.34
C ASN A 310 10.18 32.73 -33.35
N GLN A 311 11.07 31.81 -33.73
CA GLN A 311 12.08 32.07 -34.78
C GLN A 311 11.42 32.36 -36.15
N LEU A 312 10.39 31.58 -36.51
CA LEU A 312 9.64 31.79 -37.75
C LEU A 312 8.94 33.16 -37.77
N GLN A 313 8.39 33.61 -36.63
CA GLN A 313 7.76 34.92 -36.49
C GLN A 313 8.78 36.06 -36.61
N GLN A 314 9.96 35.93 -35.98
CA GLN A 314 11.04 36.91 -36.07
C GLN A 314 11.55 37.10 -37.52
N ILE A 315 11.70 36.00 -38.27
CA ILE A 315 12.14 36.05 -39.67
C ILE A 315 11.05 36.59 -40.60
N SER A 316 9.78 36.36 -40.23
CA SER A 316 8.65 36.87 -41.00
C SER A 316 8.45 38.38 -40.80
N ASP A 317 8.83 38.96 -39.66
CA ASP A 317 8.76 40.41 -39.39
C ASP A 317 9.88 41.19 -40.13
N PRO A 318 9.56 42.13 -41.03
CA PRO A 318 10.56 42.78 -41.86
C PRO A 318 11.39 43.81 -41.08
N ARG A 319 11.03 44.10 -39.82
CA ARG A 319 11.75 45.00 -38.92
C ARG A 319 12.84 44.29 -38.11
N LEU A 320 12.72 42.96 -37.96
CA LEU A 320 13.63 42.10 -37.21
C LEU A 320 14.42 41.14 -38.11
N ALA A 321 14.10 41.10 -39.41
CA ALA A 321 14.75 40.24 -40.38
C ALA A 321 16.24 40.57 -40.53
N PRO A 322 17.15 39.59 -40.31
CA PRO A 322 18.59 39.80 -40.51
C PRO A 322 18.91 39.98 -42.01
N PRO A 323 19.98 40.72 -42.37
CA PRO A 323 20.36 40.99 -43.75
C PRO A 323 21.05 39.75 -44.34
N TYR A 324 20.27 38.73 -44.68
CA TYR A 324 20.75 37.52 -45.34
C TYR A 324 20.43 37.56 -46.83
N GLU A 325 21.42 37.22 -47.66
CA GLU A 325 21.27 37.05 -49.12
C GLU A 325 20.32 35.90 -49.51
N ASP A 326 19.93 35.02 -48.56
CA ASP A 326 19.10 33.84 -48.84
C ASP A 326 18.00 33.55 -47.79
N LEU A 327 17.21 34.58 -47.47
CA LEU A 327 16.07 34.54 -46.53
C LEU A 327 15.05 33.42 -46.83
N GLN A 328 14.86 33.07 -48.12
CA GLN A 328 13.93 32.02 -48.53
C GLN A 328 14.41 30.62 -48.16
N SER A 329 15.72 30.34 -48.32
CA SER A 329 16.30 29.05 -47.93
C SER A 329 16.22 28.84 -46.42
N HIS A 330 16.50 29.86 -45.62
CA HIS A 330 16.41 29.78 -44.17
C HIS A 330 14.96 29.59 -43.66
N GLN A 331 13.99 30.29 -44.25
CA GLN A 331 12.57 30.09 -43.94
C GLN A 331 12.11 28.66 -44.26
N LYS A 332 12.59 28.09 -45.37
CA LYS A 332 12.26 26.72 -45.78
C LYS A 332 12.84 25.68 -44.81
N GLU A 333 14.06 25.90 -44.31
CA GLU A 333 14.71 25.04 -43.32
C GLU A 333 13.95 25.01 -41.99
N ILE A 334 13.50 26.18 -41.50
CA ILE A 334 12.69 26.26 -40.27
C ILE A 334 11.34 25.57 -40.44
N LEU A 335 10.67 25.75 -41.59
CA LEU A 335 9.41 25.06 -41.86
C LEU A 335 9.57 23.53 -41.91
N GLN A 336 10.69 23.03 -42.45
CA GLN A 336 11.01 21.60 -42.43
C GLN A 336 11.28 21.10 -41.00
N SER A 337 12.03 21.87 -40.21
CA SER A 337 12.30 21.55 -38.80
C SER A 337 11.00 21.53 -37.98
N LEU A 338 10.11 22.49 -38.20
CA LEU A 338 8.81 22.59 -37.55
C LEU A 338 7.93 21.38 -37.89
N GLU A 339 7.85 20.98 -39.17
CA GLU A 339 7.10 19.79 -39.56
C GLU A 339 7.65 18.51 -38.90
N SER A 340 8.98 18.36 -38.88
CA SER A 340 9.63 17.23 -38.21
C SER A 340 9.31 17.19 -36.71
N LYS A 341 9.36 18.34 -36.04
CA LYS A 341 9.07 18.46 -34.61
C LYS A 341 7.60 18.26 -34.26
N ILE A 342 6.67 18.66 -35.12
CA ILE A 342 5.25 18.36 -34.94
C ILE A 342 5.02 16.85 -35.00
N LYS A 343 5.64 16.14 -35.95
CA LYS A 343 5.58 14.67 -36.02
C LYS A 343 6.19 14.04 -34.76
N GLU A 344 7.32 14.55 -34.27
CA GLU A 344 7.93 14.09 -33.01
C GLU A 344 6.98 14.31 -31.82
N PHE A 345 6.31 15.47 -31.76
CA PHE A 345 5.34 15.81 -30.71
C PHE A 345 4.13 14.87 -30.73
N GLU A 346 3.57 14.60 -31.91
CA GLU A 346 2.47 13.63 -32.09
C GLU A 346 2.88 12.22 -31.68
N GLN A 347 4.09 11.77 -32.06
CA GLN A 347 4.62 10.48 -31.64
C GLN A 347 4.77 10.39 -30.12
N LYS A 348 5.30 11.44 -29.47
CA LYS A 348 5.43 11.49 -28.00
C LYS A 348 4.08 11.54 -27.31
N ARG A 349 3.10 12.27 -27.86
CA ARG A 349 1.72 12.32 -27.36
C ARG A 349 1.05 10.96 -27.46
N ASN A 350 1.18 10.27 -28.59
CA ASN A 350 0.66 8.91 -28.79
C ASN A 350 1.34 7.90 -27.86
N PHE A 351 2.65 8.03 -27.65
CA PHE A 351 3.36 7.24 -26.65
C PHE A 351 2.82 7.49 -25.25
N LEU A 352 2.70 8.75 -24.81
CA LEU A 352 2.10 9.09 -23.51
C LEU A 352 0.69 8.50 -23.38
N ARG A 353 -0.14 8.64 -24.42
CA ARG A 353 -1.48 8.07 -24.44
C ARG A 353 -1.48 6.55 -24.28
N SER A 354 -0.58 5.84 -24.94
CA SER A 354 -0.45 4.39 -24.77
C SER A 354 -0.08 3.98 -23.33
N GLN A 355 0.59 4.85 -22.58
CA GLN A 355 0.98 4.59 -21.18
C GLN A 355 -0.14 4.93 -20.19
N VAL A 356 -0.98 5.93 -20.50
CA VAL A 356 -2.04 6.41 -19.59
C VAL A 356 -3.39 5.71 -19.88
N THR A 357 -3.60 5.25 -21.11
CA THR A 357 -4.79 4.47 -21.48
C THR A 357 -4.59 2.98 -21.22
N LEU A 358 -5.62 2.32 -20.70
CA LEU A 358 -5.60 0.88 -20.44
C LEU A 358 -5.83 0.10 -21.75
N SER A 359 -5.00 -0.91 -22.00
CA SER A 359 -5.29 -1.96 -22.99
C SER A 359 -6.43 -2.87 -22.47
N TYR A 360 -7.07 -3.65 -23.33
CA TYR A 360 -8.07 -4.64 -22.89
C TYR A 360 -7.48 -5.66 -21.91
N THR A 361 -6.24 -6.11 -22.15
CA THR A 361 -5.52 -6.98 -21.22
C THR A 361 -5.25 -6.31 -19.87
N SER A 362 -4.78 -5.06 -19.87
CA SER A 362 -4.58 -4.29 -18.64
C SER A 362 -5.89 -4.03 -17.90
N SER A 363 -6.98 -3.81 -18.64
CA SER A 363 -8.32 -3.60 -18.08
C SER A 363 -8.84 -4.88 -17.42
N ALA A 364 -8.68 -6.04 -18.05
CA ALA A 364 -9.01 -7.32 -17.45
C ALA A 364 -8.21 -7.56 -16.15
N LEU A 365 -6.91 -7.26 -16.15
CA LEU A 365 -6.06 -7.37 -14.96
C LEU A 365 -6.46 -6.39 -13.85
N ASP A 366 -6.86 -5.16 -14.20
CA ASP A 366 -7.40 -4.18 -13.25
C ASP A 366 -8.76 -4.61 -12.67
N GLY A 367 -9.58 -5.25 -13.49
CA GLY A 367 -10.82 -5.90 -13.07
C GLY A 367 -10.57 -7.05 -12.10
N LEU A 368 -9.61 -7.94 -12.40
CA LEU A 368 -9.19 -9.01 -11.49
C LEU A 368 -8.68 -8.44 -10.15
N LYS A 369 -7.87 -7.38 -10.20
CA LYS A 369 -7.37 -6.69 -9.01
C LYS A 369 -8.52 -6.14 -8.14
N SER A 370 -9.50 -5.49 -8.77
CA SER A 370 -10.69 -4.97 -8.07
C SER A 370 -11.58 -6.08 -7.51
N GLY A 371 -11.77 -7.17 -8.26
CA GLY A 371 -12.51 -8.34 -7.80
C GLY A 371 -11.81 -9.07 -6.65
N LEU A 372 -10.47 -9.14 -6.68
CA LEU A 372 -9.69 -9.72 -5.59
C LEU A 372 -9.75 -8.84 -4.33
N ALA A 373 -9.77 -7.52 -4.48
CA ALA A 373 -10.01 -6.60 -3.36
C ALA A 373 -11.41 -6.81 -2.74
N ALA A 374 -12.44 -6.99 -3.58
CA ALA A 374 -13.79 -7.33 -3.13
C ALA A 374 -13.82 -8.65 -2.36
N TYR A 375 -13.21 -9.69 -2.92
CA TYR A 375 -13.11 -10.98 -2.24
C TYR A 375 -12.31 -10.89 -0.94
N GLY A 376 -11.24 -10.09 -0.88
CA GLY A 376 -10.51 -9.82 0.36
C GLY A 376 -11.40 -9.20 1.45
N ALA A 377 -12.35 -8.33 1.07
CA ALA A 377 -13.36 -7.80 1.99
C ALA A 377 -14.36 -8.87 2.45
N ILE A 378 -14.85 -9.71 1.55
CA ILE A 378 -15.72 -10.87 1.86
C ILE A 378 -15.01 -11.84 2.81
N ALA A 379 -13.75 -12.20 2.53
CA ALA A 379 -12.95 -13.06 3.39
C ALA A 379 -12.75 -12.45 4.79
N SER A 380 -12.55 -11.13 4.88
CA SER A 380 -12.44 -10.45 6.19
C SER A 380 -13.76 -10.46 6.95
N LEU A 381 -14.89 -10.30 6.26
CA LEU A 381 -16.21 -10.50 6.85
C LEU A 381 -16.38 -11.94 7.33
N LEU A 382 -15.96 -12.93 6.54
CA LEU A 382 -16.01 -14.35 6.91
C LEU A 382 -15.22 -14.63 8.19
N PHE A 383 -14.00 -14.09 8.32
CA PHE A 383 -13.21 -14.20 9.55
C PHE A 383 -13.85 -13.48 10.74
N ALA A 384 -14.52 -12.34 10.52
CA ALA A 384 -15.26 -11.64 11.57
C ALA A 384 -16.46 -12.48 12.04
N VAL A 385 -17.23 -13.05 11.11
CA VAL A 385 -18.32 -13.97 11.43
C VAL A 385 -17.79 -15.20 12.14
N ALA A 386 -16.69 -15.80 11.68
CA ALA A 386 -16.06 -16.93 12.36
C ALA A 386 -15.67 -16.57 13.80
N THR A 387 -15.14 -15.37 14.03
CA THR A 387 -14.85 -14.88 15.39
C THR A 387 -16.12 -14.82 16.24
N ILE A 388 -17.24 -14.32 15.70
CA ILE A 388 -18.52 -14.28 16.42
C ILE A 388 -19.01 -15.69 16.76
N TYR A 389 -18.95 -16.63 15.80
CA TYR A 389 -19.32 -18.03 16.04
C TYR A 389 -18.47 -18.65 17.15
N THR A 390 -17.15 -18.47 17.11
CA THR A 390 -16.22 -18.90 18.17
C THR A 390 -16.61 -18.32 19.53
N LEU A 391 -16.90 -17.02 19.59
CA LEU A 391 -17.30 -16.34 20.83
C LEU A 391 -18.66 -16.82 21.37
N THR A 392 -19.54 -17.32 20.50
CA THR A 392 -20.83 -17.91 20.88
C THR A 392 -20.78 -19.43 21.08
N PHE A 393 -19.59 -20.04 21.00
CA PHE A 393 -19.40 -21.49 21.03
C PHE A 393 -20.23 -22.25 19.99
N ALA A 394 -20.57 -21.59 18.89
CA ALA A 394 -21.36 -22.17 17.81
C ALA A 394 -20.44 -22.70 16.70
N PRO A 395 -20.72 -23.87 16.12
CA PRO A 395 -19.93 -24.40 15.02
C PRO A 395 -20.10 -23.52 13.78
N PHE A 396 -19.00 -23.31 13.04
CA PHE A 396 -19.03 -22.49 11.84
C PHE A 396 -19.77 -23.21 10.70
N PRO A 397 -20.80 -22.61 10.09
CA PRO A 397 -21.60 -23.27 9.06
C PRO A 397 -20.82 -23.45 7.75
N PRO A 398 -20.59 -24.69 7.26
CA PRO A 398 -19.89 -24.95 6.00
C PRO A 398 -20.53 -24.26 4.78
N LEU A 399 -21.87 -24.13 4.78
CA LEU A 399 -22.61 -23.47 3.70
C LEU A 399 -22.21 -22.00 3.55
N LEU A 400 -21.95 -21.30 4.65
CA LEU A 400 -21.53 -19.91 4.63
C LEU A 400 -20.16 -19.74 3.96
N LEU A 401 -19.23 -20.67 4.24
CA LEU A 401 -17.93 -20.72 3.58
C LEU A 401 -18.08 -20.91 2.07
N MET A 402 -18.91 -21.87 1.64
CA MET A 402 -19.16 -22.13 0.22
C MET A 402 -19.73 -20.89 -0.48
N VAL A 403 -20.78 -20.28 0.09
CA VAL A 403 -21.41 -19.07 -0.46
C VAL A 403 -20.39 -17.94 -0.59
N ALA A 404 -19.51 -17.74 0.41
CA ALA A 404 -18.47 -16.72 0.37
C ALA A 404 -17.44 -16.96 -0.75
N VAL A 405 -17.03 -18.21 -0.96
CA VAL A 405 -16.11 -18.60 -2.05
C VAL A 405 -16.75 -18.35 -3.42
N PHE A 406 -18.00 -18.78 -3.62
CA PHE A 406 -18.72 -18.54 -4.87
C PHE A 406 -18.99 -17.05 -5.12
N ALA A 407 -19.33 -16.29 -4.08
CA ALA A 407 -19.46 -14.84 -4.17
C ALA A 407 -18.13 -14.18 -4.57
N GLY A 408 -17.00 -14.66 -4.05
CA GLY A 408 -15.67 -14.23 -4.47
C GLY A 408 -15.41 -14.46 -5.96
N LEU A 409 -15.78 -15.63 -6.48
CA LEU A 409 -15.64 -15.94 -7.90
C LEU A 409 -16.55 -15.05 -8.77
N ALA A 410 -17.80 -14.84 -8.34
CA ALA A 410 -18.72 -13.93 -9.01
C ALA A 410 -18.19 -12.49 -9.03
N CYS A 411 -17.56 -12.02 -7.93
CA CYS A 411 -16.88 -10.73 -7.91
C CYS A 411 -15.73 -10.66 -8.91
N LEU A 412 -14.88 -11.68 -9.01
CA LEU A 412 -13.79 -11.70 -10.01
C LEU A 412 -14.33 -11.53 -11.43
N ILE A 413 -15.31 -12.35 -11.82
CA ILE A 413 -15.91 -12.32 -13.16
C ILE A 413 -16.60 -10.97 -13.40
N GLY A 414 -17.41 -10.52 -12.45
CA GLY A 414 -18.16 -9.27 -12.55
C GLY A 414 -17.27 -8.03 -12.70
N PHE A 415 -16.18 -7.93 -11.92
CA PHE A 415 -15.26 -6.79 -12.04
C PHE A 415 -14.41 -6.82 -13.30
N VAL A 416 -14.06 -8.00 -13.81
CA VAL A 416 -13.43 -8.14 -15.14
C VAL A 416 -14.37 -7.65 -16.23
N ALA A 417 -15.62 -8.13 -16.24
CA ALA A 417 -16.62 -7.70 -17.22
C ALA A 417 -16.88 -6.19 -17.15
N HIS A 418 -17.04 -5.65 -15.94
CA HIS A 418 -17.23 -4.21 -15.72
C HIS A 418 -16.04 -3.39 -16.23
N SER A 419 -14.81 -3.79 -15.92
CA SER A 419 -13.60 -3.08 -16.36
C SER A 419 -13.44 -3.09 -17.88
N LEU A 420 -13.69 -4.24 -18.52
CA LEU A 420 -13.66 -4.35 -19.98
C LEU A 420 -14.74 -3.48 -20.64
N HIS A 421 -15.97 -3.52 -20.13
CA HIS A 421 -17.07 -2.70 -20.62
C HIS A 421 -16.79 -1.20 -20.45
N ALA A 422 -16.26 -0.79 -19.29
CA ALA A 422 -15.87 0.61 -19.05
C ALA A 422 -14.77 1.08 -20.03
N THR A 423 -13.76 0.25 -20.27
CA THR A 423 -12.70 0.56 -21.23
C THR A 423 -13.22 0.63 -22.66
N TYR A 424 -14.13 -0.27 -23.04
CA TYR A 424 -14.80 -0.23 -24.34
C TYR A 424 -15.55 1.09 -24.54
N MET A 425 -16.42 1.46 -23.58
CA MET A 425 -17.18 2.72 -23.63
C MET A 425 -16.27 3.94 -23.66
N HIS A 426 -15.16 3.92 -22.92
CA HIS A 426 -14.18 5.00 -22.94
C HIS A 426 -13.47 5.12 -24.30
N ARG A 427 -13.13 3.99 -24.93
CA ARG A 427 -12.53 4.00 -26.28
C ARG A 427 -13.49 4.53 -27.34
N CYS A 428 -14.76 4.12 -27.31
CA CYS A 428 -15.76 4.66 -28.25
C CYS A 428 -15.89 6.19 -28.12
N LYS A 429 -15.91 6.72 -26.88
CA LYS A 429 -15.94 8.17 -26.64
C LYS A 429 -14.66 8.86 -27.08
N GLN A 430 -13.51 8.22 -26.92
CA GLN A 430 -12.24 8.77 -27.40
C GLN A 430 -12.19 8.80 -28.92
N GLU A 431 -12.65 7.77 -29.62
CA GLU A 431 -12.72 7.73 -31.08
C GLU A 431 -13.66 8.83 -31.62
N GLU A 432 -14.79 9.07 -30.94
CA GLU A 432 -15.71 10.16 -31.28
C GLU A 432 -15.06 11.56 -31.10
N HIS A 433 -14.27 11.73 -30.03
CA HIS A 433 -13.51 12.96 -29.80
C HIS A 433 -12.26 13.10 -30.70
N GLU A 434 -11.66 12.01 -31.16
CA GLU A 434 -10.49 12.02 -32.06
C GLU A 434 -10.86 12.22 -33.53
N ASN A 435 -12.06 11.83 -33.93
CA ASN A 435 -12.61 12.21 -35.23
C ASN A 435 -12.81 13.73 -35.35
N LYS A 436 -12.63 14.48 -34.26
CA LYS A 436 -12.26 15.89 -34.27
C LYS A 436 -10.73 15.92 -34.06
N PRO A 437 -9.91 16.19 -35.09
CA PRO A 437 -8.46 16.06 -34.99
C PRO A 437 -7.91 16.89 -33.82
N PRO A 438 -6.64 16.68 -33.39
CA PRO A 438 -5.86 17.77 -32.80
C PRO A 438 -5.62 18.81 -33.90
N GLU A 439 -6.70 19.44 -34.36
CA GLU A 439 -6.79 20.27 -35.55
C GLU A 439 -5.86 21.45 -35.38
N LYS A 440 -5.80 22.05 -34.18
CA LYS A 440 -5.01 23.27 -33.95
C LYS A 440 -3.57 23.22 -34.48
N LEU A 441 -2.72 22.25 -34.11
CA LEU A 441 -1.27 22.35 -34.43
C LEU A 441 -0.93 22.01 -35.89
N SER A 442 -1.54 20.95 -36.43
CA SER A 442 -1.33 20.54 -37.83
C SER A 442 -2.07 21.45 -38.81
N GLU A 443 -3.23 21.99 -38.43
CA GLU A 443 -3.94 23.02 -39.16
C GLU A 443 -3.20 24.37 -39.10
N LEU A 444 -2.61 24.76 -37.96
CA LEU A 444 -1.73 25.93 -37.87
C LEU A 444 -0.54 25.80 -38.82
N LEU A 445 0.13 24.64 -38.86
CA LEU A 445 1.19 24.38 -39.83
C LEU A 445 0.69 24.49 -41.28
N LYS A 446 -0.50 23.95 -41.56
CA LYS A 446 -1.12 24.00 -42.88
C LYS A 446 -1.44 25.43 -43.29
N ARG A 447 -2.05 26.24 -42.40
CA ARG A 447 -2.31 27.68 -42.62
C ARG A 447 -1.02 28.45 -42.92
N ILE A 448 0.04 28.22 -42.14
CA ILE A 448 1.35 28.84 -42.36
C ILE A 448 1.94 28.48 -43.73
N LYS A 449 1.84 27.19 -44.12
CA LYS A 449 2.33 26.72 -45.43
C LYS A 449 1.52 27.29 -46.59
N ASP A 450 0.20 27.32 -46.45
CA ASP A 450 -0.73 27.73 -47.50
C ASP A 450 -0.67 29.26 -47.72
N HIS A 451 -0.46 30.05 -46.66
CA HIS A 451 -0.61 31.50 -46.77
C HIS A 451 0.66 32.34 -46.73
N LYS A 452 1.86 31.82 -46.36
CA LYS A 452 3.21 32.50 -46.29
C LYS A 452 3.30 33.87 -45.57
N LYS A 453 2.31 34.77 -45.70
CA LYS A 453 2.11 36.07 -45.05
C LYS A 453 1.44 35.95 -43.67
N GLU A 454 0.68 34.90 -43.41
CA GLU A 454 -0.05 34.68 -42.14
C GLU A 454 0.86 34.31 -40.96
N ALA A 455 2.13 33.93 -41.19
CA ALA A 455 3.09 33.68 -40.10
C ALA A 455 3.30 34.91 -39.19
N ARG A 456 2.98 36.12 -39.67
CA ARG A 456 2.98 37.36 -38.86
C ARG A 456 1.77 37.50 -37.95
N GLU A 457 0.65 36.87 -38.30
CA GLU A 457 -0.64 37.02 -37.61
C GLU A 457 -0.83 35.99 -36.49
N LEU A 458 0.03 34.97 -36.41
CA LEU A 458 0.04 34.03 -35.29
C LEU A 458 0.38 34.76 -33.99
N GLN A 459 -0.60 34.84 -33.08
CA GLN A 459 -0.32 35.30 -31.73
C GLN A 459 0.43 34.19 -30.95
N PRO A 460 1.49 34.53 -30.20
CA PRO A 460 2.22 33.56 -29.38
C PRO A 460 1.29 32.79 -28.42
N ASP A 461 0.26 33.47 -27.91
CA ASP A 461 -0.74 32.91 -27.00
C ASP A 461 -1.57 31.79 -27.64
N GLU A 462 -1.88 31.88 -28.95
CA GLU A 462 -2.63 30.83 -29.66
C GLU A 462 -1.80 29.57 -29.88
N VAL A 463 -0.50 29.74 -30.15
CA VAL A 463 0.47 28.63 -30.30
C VAL A 463 0.69 27.95 -28.96
N GLU A 464 0.88 28.73 -27.90
CA GLU A 464 1.00 28.21 -26.54
C GLU A 464 -0.26 27.45 -26.12
N GLU A 465 -1.45 27.99 -26.36
CA GLU A 465 -2.72 27.30 -26.06
C GLU A 465 -2.88 26.02 -26.88
N ALA A 466 -2.50 26.01 -28.16
CA ALA A 466 -2.53 24.81 -29.00
C ALA A 466 -1.58 23.72 -28.50
N ILE A 467 -0.38 24.10 -28.05
CA ILE A 467 0.62 23.19 -27.49
C ILE A 467 0.17 22.66 -26.13
N LEU A 468 -0.26 23.53 -25.22
CA LEU A 468 -0.77 23.16 -23.89
C LEU A 468 -2.03 22.28 -24.00
N GLY A 469 -2.95 22.62 -24.90
CA GLY A 469 -4.11 21.80 -25.21
C GLY A 469 -3.73 20.43 -25.79
N GLY A 470 -2.71 20.39 -26.66
CA GLY A 470 -2.16 19.16 -27.23
C GLY A 470 -1.48 18.24 -26.21
N MET A 471 -0.98 18.80 -25.10
CA MET A 471 -0.35 18.03 -24.01
C MET A 471 -1.34 17.31 -23.10
N VAL A 472 -2.62 17.70 -23.10
CA VAL A 472 -3.65 17.06 -22.26
C VAL A 472 -4.05 15.73 -22.88
N VAL A 473 -3.86 14.65 -22.12
CA VAL A 473 -4.28 13.29 -22.48
C VAL A 473 -5.26 12.81 -21.42
N ASP A 474 -6.48 12.49 -21.84
CA ASP A 474 -7.52 12.00 -20.93
C ASP A 474 -7.15 10.59 -20.42
N PRO A 475 -6.94 10.42 -19.10
CA PRO A 475 -6.61 9.13 -18.55
C PRO A 475 -7.81 8.17 -18.54
N SER A 476 -7.52 6.87 -18.49
CA SER A 476 -8.56 5.86 -18.31
C SER A 476 -9.41 6.16 -17.06
N PRO A 477 -10.71 5.81 -17.09
CA PRO A 477 -11.60 6.03 -15.95
C PRO A 477 -11.02 5.39 -14.69
N GLN A 478 -10.84 6.20 -13.65
CA GLN A 478 -10.36 5.72 -12.35
C GLN A 478 -11.56 5.34 -11.49
N PHE A 479 -11.61 4.07 -11.11
CA PHE A 479 -12.61 3.57 -10.17
C PHE A 479 -12.02 3.47 -8.77
N PHE A 480 -12.80 3.87 -7.76
CA PHE A 480 -12.38 3.83 -6.35
C PHE A 480 -12.86 2.58 -5.61
N PHE A 481 -13.12 1.48 -6.32
CA PHE A 481 -13.62 0.24 -5.72
C PHE A 481 -12.61 -0.34 -4.74
N GLN A 482 -11.33 -0.34 -5.11
CA GLN A 482 -10.27 -0.89 -4.28
C GLN A 482 -10.17 -0.17 -2.93
N GLU A 483 -10.28 1.16 -2.92
CA GLU A 483 -10.24 1.96 -1.70
C GLU A 483 -11.44 1.67 -0.80
N TRP A 484 -12.65 1.50 -1.36
CA TRP A 484 -13.83 1.12 -0.60
C TRP A 484 -13.73 -0.28 -0.02
N PHE A 485 -13.30 -1.26 -0.82
CA PHE A 485 -13.10 -2.62 -0.34
C PHE A 485 -12.01 -2.68 0.72
N GLU A 486 -10.95 -1.86 0.63
CA GLU A 486 -9.94 -1.74 1.66
C GLU A 486 -10.52 -1.18 2.99
N VAL A 487 -11.47 -0.25 2.93
CA VAL A 487 -12.19 0.25 4.12
C VAL A 487 -13.03 -0.85 4.75
N ILE A 488 -13.82 -1.57 3.95
CA ILE A 488 -14.68 -2.68 4.43
C ILE A 488 -13.82 -3.80 5.02
N ARG A 489 -12.76 -4.19 4.30
CA ARG A 489 -11.78 -5.19 4.74
C ARG A 489 -11.14 -4.79 6.07
N SER A 490 -10.76 -3.52 6.21
CA SER A 490 -10.14 -2.99 7.43
C SER A 490 -11.11 -2.96 8.61
N PHE A 491 -12.38 -2.64 8.36
CA PHE A 491 -13.45 -2.70 9.36
C PHE A 491 -13.59 -4.11 9.92
N PHE A 492 -13.88 -5.11 9.08
CA PHE A 492 -14.08 -6.49 9.56
C PHE A 492 -12.82 -7.13 10.12
N SER A 493 -11.63 -6.77 9.60
CA SER A 493 -10.36 -7.16 10.22
C SER A 493 -10.23 -6.65 11.67
N GLY A 494 -10.89 -5.53 12.01
CA GLY A 494 -10.90 -4.96 13.35
C GLY A 494 -11.63 -5.81 14.37
N VAL A 495 -12.67 -6.55 13.98
CA VAL A 495 -13.43 -7.43 14.87
C VAL A 495 -12.53 -8.50 15.48
N SER A 496 -11.88 -9.29 14.63
CA SER A 496 -10.96 -10.36 15.07
C SER A 496 -9.72 -9.84 15.81
N LYS A 497 -9.28 -8.61 15.52
CA LYS A 497 -8.15 -7.99 16.23
C LYS A 497 -8.54 -7.45 17.59
N GLY A 498 -9.75 -6.94 17.73
CA GLY A 498 -10.29 -6.45 18.99
C GLY A 498 -10.43 -7.57 20.01
N GLN A 499 -10.97 -8.72 19.58
CA GLN A 499 -11.07 -9.95 20.38
C GLN A 499 -9.67 -10.40 20.84
N LYS A 500 -8.74 -10.66 19.91
CA LYS A 500 -7.34 -11.02 20.23
C LYS A 500 -6.61 -10.03 21.14
N SER A 501 -6.95 -8.75 21.06
CA SER A 501 -6.38 -7.73 21.95
C SER A 501 -6.82 -7.93 23.40
N ILE A 502 -8.07 -8.34 23.61
CA ILE A 502 -8.61 -8.65 24.93
C ILE A 502 -8.03 -9.96 25.44
N ASP A 503 -8.01 -11.03 24.64
CA ASP A 503 -7.37 -12.31 25.00
C ASP A 503 -5.93 -12.07 25.46
N TYR A 504 -5.20 -11.20 24.75
CA TYR A 504 -3.81 -10.90 25.06
C TYR A 504 -3.63 -10.07 26.35
N THR A 505 -4.49 -9.08 26.58
CA THR A 505 -4.32 -8.13 27.70
C THR A 505 -4.92 -8.65 28.99
N PHE A 506 -6.02 -9.40 28.88
CA PHE A 506 -6.78 -9.97 29.99
C PHE A 506 -6.63 -11.50 30.02
N ASN A 507 -5.50 -12.02 29.56
CA ASN A 507 -5.23 -13.45 29.50
C ASN A 507 -5.47 -14.14 30.86
N SER A 508 -5.08 -13.50 31.96
CA SER A 508 -5.28 -14.05 33.32
C SER A 508 -6.74 -14.17 33.77
N TRP A 509 -7.69 -13.64 32.99
CA TRP A 509 -9.13 -13.74 33.25
C TRP A 509 -9.80 -14.85 32.46
N GLN A 510 -9.05 -15.63 31.67
CA GLN A 510 -9.59 -16.82 31.02
C GLN A 510 -9.70 -17.95 32.04
N GLU A 511 -10.73 -18.78 31.88
CA GLU A 511 -11.01 -19.92 32.75
C GLU A 511 -10.71 -21.22 32.01
N ALA A 512 -10.06 -22.16 32.69
CA ALA A 512 -9.82 -23.48 32.15
C ALA A 512 -11.10 -24.32 32.23
N ASP A 513 -11.43 -25.02 31.15
CA ASP A 513 -12.48 -26.05 31.16
C ASP A 513 -12.00 -27.35 31.84
N GLU A 514 -12.87 -28.35 31.86
CA GLU A 514 -12.59 -29.68 32.42
C GLU A 514 -11.42 -30.40 31.71
N GLN A 515 -11.09 -30.00 30.47
CA GLN A 515 -10.02 -30.57 29.65
C GLN A 515 -8.71 -29.76 29.80
N GLY A 516 -8.73 -28.67 30.58
CA GLY A 516 -7.59 -27.77 30.77
C GLY A 516 -7.40 -26.75 29.64
N HIS A 517 -8.39 -26.57 28.76
CA HIS A 517 -8.36 -25.55 27.71
C HIS A 517 -8.92 -24.23 28.22
N TYR A 518 -8.23 -23.13 27.91
CA TYR A 518 -8.62 -21.79 28.37
C TYR A 518 -9.68 -21.15 27.48
N HIS A 519 -10.74 -20.64 28.10
CA HIS A 519 -11.85 -19.97 27.43
C HIS A 519 -12.11 -18.57 28.01
N ASP A 520 -12.68 -17.70 27.17
CA ASP A 520 -13.03 -16.34 27.57
C ASP A 520 -14.22 -16.33 28.53
N THR A 521 -14.11 -15.55 29.61
CA THR A 521 -15.23 -15.32 30.53
C THR A 521 -16.29 -14.39 29.92
N PRO A 522 -17.55 -14.40 30.42
CA PRO A 522 -18.59 -13.49 29.93
C PRO A 522 -18.20 -12.01 30.01
N ILE A 523 -17.39 -11.62 31.00
CA ILE A 523 -16.86 -10.26 31.13
C ILE A 523 -15.87 -9.95 30.00
N MET A 524 -14.95 -10.88 29.72
CA MET A 524 -14.02 -10.74 28.59
C MET A 524 -14.75 -10.64 27.26
N LEU A 525 -15.84 -11.39 27.07
CA LEU A 525 -16.69 -11.28 25.88
C LEU A 525 -17.25 -9.86 25.68
N GLY A 526 -17.76 -9.24 26.76
CA GLY A 526 -18.23 -7.85 26.73
C GLY A 526 -17.12 -6.86 26.37
N LEU A 527 -15.93 -7.05 26.94
CA LEU A 527 -14.75 -6.24 26.61
C LEU A 527 -14.27 -6.47 25.18
N ALA A 528 -14.33 -7.72 24.68
CA ALA A 528 -13.96 -8.08 23.32
C ALA A 528 -14.88 -7.41 22.30
N ALA A 529 -16.18 -7.35 22.57
CA ALA A 529 -17.14 -6.63 21.75
C ALA A 529 -16.85 -5.11 21.71
N ALA A 530 -16.59 -4.49 22.86
CA ALA A 530 -16.22 -3.07 22.92
C ALA A 530 -14.90 -2.79 22.17
N SER A 531 -13.89 -3.63 22.39
CA SER A 531 -12.59 -3.56 21.70
C SER A 531 -12.75 -3.74 20.19
N ALA A 532 -13.56 -4.69 19.74
CA ALA A 532 -13.87 -4.91 18.32
C ALA A 532 -14.45 -3.66 17.66
N VAL A 533 -15.35 -2.92 18.33
CA VAL A 533 -15.90 -1.66 17.81
C VAL A 533 -14.81 -0.60 17.65
N VAL A 534 -13.95 -0.43 18.65
CA VAL A 534 -12.83 0.53 18.62
C VAL A 534 -11.85 0.19 17.50
N TYR A 535 -11.41 -1.07 17.41
CA TYR A 535 -10.49 -1.55 16.37
C TYR A 535 -11.08 -1.38 14.98
N SER A 536 -12.33 -1.81 14.77
CA SER A 536 -13.00 -1.74 13.47
C SER A 536 -13.15 -0.31 12.99
N SER A 537 -13.57 0.59 13.89
CA SER A 537 -13.72 2.01 13.60
C SER A 537 -12.37 2.67 13.27
N ALA A 538 -11.35 2.46 14.11
CA ALA A 538 -10.04 3.07 13.91
C ALA A 538 -9.38 2.59 12.61
N LEU A 539 -9.44 1.29 12.31
CA LEU A 539 -8.87 0.71 11.10
C LEU A 539 -9.59 1.19 9.84
N ALA A 540 -10.93 1.22 9.86
CA ALA A 540 -11.75 1.70 8.74
C ALA A 540 -11.53 3.19 8.47
N LEU A 541 -11.55 4.03 9.51
CA LEU A 541 -11.31 5.47 9.38
C LEU A 541 -9.89 5.77 8.88
N ARG A 542 -8.89 5.02 9.32
CA ARG A 542 -7.51 5.12 8.80
C ARG A 542 -7.44 4.73 7.33
N ALA A 543 -8.10 3.65 6.92
CA ALA A 543 -8.18 3.23 5.53
C ALA A 543 -8.86 4.30 4.67
N HIS A 544 -9.98 4.86 5.14
CA HIS A 544 -10.72 5.93 4.49
C HIS A 544 -9.88 7.20 4.32
N ALA A 545 -9.20 7.66 5.39
CA ALA A 545 -8.31 8.82 5.34
C ALA A 545 -7.13 8.60 4.38
N ARG A 546 -6.57 7.38 4.34
CA ARG A 546 -5.44 7.05 3.45
C ARG A 546 -5.85 6.93 1.99
N GLY A 547 -7.00 6.35 1.69
CA GLY A 547 -7.50 6.13 0.33
C GLY A 547 -8.05 7.40 -0.32
N PHE A 548 -8.79 8.21 0.44
CA PHE A 548 -9.51 9.36 -0.12
C PHE A 548 -8.96 10.73 0.32
N GLY A 549 -8.08 10.80 1.32
CA GLY A 549 -7.59 12.06 1.88
C GLY A 549 -6.21 12.51 1.42
N ARG A 550 -5.46 11.67 0.67
CA ARG A 550 -4.11 12.00 0.18
C ARG A 550 -4.17 12.63 -1.22
N PRO A 551 -3.33 13.64 -1.51
CA PRO A 551 -3.16 14.14 -2.87
C PRO A 551 -2.57 13.06 -3.78
N SER A 552 -2.88 13.12 -5.08
CA SER A 552 -2.32 12.21 -6.09
C SER A 552 -0.80 12.32 -6.15
N LEU A 553 -0.11 11.21 -6.46
CA LEU A 553 1.35 11.20 -6.61
C LEU A 553 1.82 12.09 -7.78
N ASP A 554 0.95 12.32 -8.76
CA ASP A 554 1.22 13.12 -9.96
C ASP A 554 0.99 14.62 -9.76
N SER A 555 0.39 15.05 -8.65
CA SER A 555 0.20 16.47 -8.36
C SER A 555 1.46 17.04 -7.71
N ALA A 556 2.01 18.10 -8.30
CA ALA A 556 3.12 18.85 -7.71
C ALA A 556 2.80 19.23 -6.26
N PRO A 557 3.77 19.13 -5.33
CA PRO A 557 3.55 19.58 -3.97
C PRO A 557 3.12 21.06 -4.01
N PRO A 558 2.06 21.45 -3.26
CA PRO A 558 1.67 22.85 -3.21
C PRO A 558 2.88 23.66 -2.74
N LYS A 559 3.34 24.61 -3.57
CA LYS A 559 4.38 25.57 -3.16
C LYS A 559 3.84 26.27 -1.91
N GLU A 560 4.40 25.98 -0.75
CA GLU A 560 4.13 26.75 0.46
C GLU A 560 4.46 28.20 0.12
N LYS A 561 3.45 29.06 0.02
CA LYS A 561 3.66 30.50 -0.04
C LYS A 561 4.40 30.87 1.24
N LYS A 562 5.73 31.02 1.16
CA LYS A 562 6.49 31.79 2.14
C LYS A 562 5.95 33.22 2.08
N VAL A 563 4.94 33.49 2.89
CA VAL A 563 4.56 34.86 3.22
C VAL A 563 5.78 35.45 3.91
N LYS A 564 6.59 36.19 3.15
CA LYS A 564 7.53 37.15 3.71
C LYS A 564 6.68 38.17 4.46
N ARG A 565 6.51 37.96 5.77
CA ARG A 565 6.04 39.00 6.67
C ARG A 565 7.22 39.93 6.84
N SER A 566 7.26 40.97 6.01
CA SER A 566 8.18 42.08 6.15
C SER A 566 7.86 42.81 7.45
N ASP A 567 8.89 42.96 8.27
CA ASP A 567 8.92 43.80 9.45
C ASP A 567 8.47 45.22 9.11
N VAL A 568 7.48 45.72 9.85
CA VAL A 568 7.35 47.15 10.13
C VAL A 568 7.32 47.27 11.64
N SER A 569 8.47 47.65 12.18
CA SER A 569 8.67 48.14 13.53
C SER A 569 7.67 49.25 13.83
N ARG A 570 7.01 49.18 14.99
CA ARG A 570 6.47 50.36 15.66
C ARG A 570 6.68 50.18 17.15
N GLU A 571 7.45 51.12 17.70
CA GLU A 571 7.82 51.28 19.11
C GLU A 571 6.60 51.46 20.03
N GLU A 572 6.81 51.10 21.30
CA GLU A 572 5.86 51.00 22.41
C GLU A 572 5.23 52.35 22.86
N PRO A 573 4.33 52.35 23.87
CA PRO A 573 4.83 52.40 25.26
C PRO A 573 4.11 51.47 26.26
N MET A 574 4.93 50.70 26.97
CA MET A 574 4.96 50.44 28.42
C MET A 574 3.77 50.91 29.30
N GLU A 575 3.18 49.99 30.07
CA GLU A 575 2.48 50.28 31.33
C GLU A 575 2.78 49.21 32.40
N ILE A 576 2.86 49.67 33.65
CA ILE A 576 3.62 49.16 34.80
C ILE A 576 2.74 48.32 35.76
N ARG A 577 3.24 47.17 36.25
CA ARG A 577 2.98 46.64 37.63
C ARG A 577 3.86 45.42 37.90
N ALA A 578 5.01 45.54 38.58
CA ALA A 578 5.25 45.62 40.03
C ALA A 578 5.10 44.28 40.80
N THR A 579 6.26 43.78 41.26
CA THR A 579 6.55 42.98 42.49
C THR A 579 5.98 41.56 42.57
N SER A 580 6.72 40.50 42.93
CA SER A 580 7.79 40.38 43.95
C SER A 580 8.58 39.07 43.81
N GLN A 581 9.91 39.17 43.79
CA GLN A 581 10.85 38.17 44.33
C GLN A 581 11.34 38.63 45.72
N PRO A 582 11.89 37.71 46.53
CA PRO A 582 13.29 37.84 46.95
C PRO A 582 14.08 36.53 46.72
N SER A 583 15.26 36.57 46.08
CA SER A 583 16.62 36.77 46.68
C SER A 583 17.10 35.50 47.42
N ALA A 584 18.33 34.99 47.27
CA ALA A 584 19.63 35.66 47.28
C ALA A 584 20.72 34.71 46.68
N GLU A 585 21.64 35.24 45.85
CA GLU A 585 23.09 35.50 46.15
C GLU A 585 24.00 34.28 45.94
N ARG A 586 25.24 34.35 45.42
CA ARG A 586 26.26 35.41 45.21
C ARG A 586 27.29 34.87 44.19
N GLY A 587 27.76 35.63 43.20
CA GLY A 587 29.03 36.39 43.22
C GLY A 587 30.13 35.62 42.46
N THR A 588 31.04 36.17 41.64
CA THR A 588 31.54 37.52 41.36
C THR A 588 32.37 37.50 40.05
N GLY A 589 32.71 38.69 39.51
CA GLY A 589 33.37 39.02 38.22
C GLY A 589 34.77 38.43 37.97
N ASP A 590 35.55 38.80 36.96
CA ASP A 590 35.52 39.93 36.01
C ASP A 590 36.49 39.64 34.84
N ALA A 591 36.33 40.42 33.75
CA ALA A 591 37.38 40.95 32.85
C ALA A 591 38.25 40.07 31.89
N GLU A 592 38.15 40.48 30.61
CA GLU A 592 39.21 40.68 29.60
C GLU A 592 39.78 39.55 28.69
N ARG A 593 39.91 39.95 27.40
CA ARG A 593 40.38 39.29 26.16
C ARG A 593 41.90 38.95 26.16
N PRO A 594 42.54 38.42 25.07
CA PRO A 594 42.13 37.55 23.96
C PRO A 594 43.12 36.38 23.67
N SER A 595 42.82 35.56 22.65
CA SER A 595 43.77 34.84 21.77
C SER A 595 44.35 33.48 22.24
N LYS A 596 43.99 32.40 21.53
CA LYS A 596 44.92 31.54 20.77
C LYS A 596 44.20 30.33 20.15
N LYS A 597 44.37 30.17 18.84
CA LYS A 597 44.20 28.90 18.13
C LYS A 597 45.21 27.89 18.68
N VAL A 598 44.75 26.72 19.12
CA VAL A 598 45.58 25.52 19.26
C VAL A 598 44.80 24.32 18.70
N ALA A 599 45.49 23.59 17.83
CA ALA A 599 45.01 22.39 17.14
C ALA A 599 44.76 21.24 18.12
N GLN A 600 43.70 20.45 17.87
CA GLN A 600 43.50 19.18 18.54
C GLN A 600 44.22 18.03 17.79
N PRO A 601 44.86 17.10 18.52
CA PRO A 601 45.59 15.96 17.96
C PRO A 601 44.64 14.79 17.58
N PRO A 602 45.12 13.81 16.79
CA PRO A 602 44.28 12.76 16.22
C PRO A 602 43.84 11.74 17.26
N ILE A 603 42.55 11.39 17.24
CA ILE A 603 41.97 10.32 18.06
C ILE A 603 42.45 8.96 17.51
N LYS A 604 43.17 8.23 18.36
CA LYS A 604 43.68 6.87 18.15
C LYS A 604 42.54 5.86 17.98
N ARG A 605 42.69 4.94 17.02
CA ARG A 605 41.96 3.65 17.00
C ARG A 605 42.42 2.78 18.16
N PRO A 606 41.53 2.12 18.92
CA PRO A 606 41.88 0.94 19.67
C PRO A 606 41.70 -0.31 18.79
N ALA A 607 42.77 -1.10 18.71
CA ALA A 607 42.76 -2.48 18.24
C ALA A 607 42.50 -3.45 19.40
N SER A 608 42.22 -4.69 19.00
CA SER A 608 42.18 -5.97 19.74
C SER A 608 40.98 -6.28 20.64
N THR A 609 40.21 -7.23 20.13
CA THR A 609 39.36 -8.25 20.76
C THR A 609 39.72 -8.69 22.19
N PRO A 610 38.72 -8.86 23.07
CA PRO A 610 38.75 -9.84 24.16
C PRO A 610 38.14 -11.19 23.73
N PRO A 611 38.46 -12.29 24.44
CA PRO A 611 38.17 -13.66 24.00
C PRO A 611 36.71 -14.06 24.20
N ALA A 612 36.30 -15.07 23.43
CA ALA A 612 35.00 -15.71 23.47
C ALA A 612 34.61 -16.17 24.89
N SER A 613 33.51 -15.63 25.41
CA SER A 613 32.80 -16.20 26.56
C SER A 613 31.53 -16.91 26.07
N SER A 614 31.17 -17.95 26.81
CA SER A 614 30.32 -19.06 26.43
C SER A 614 28.88 -18.71 26.01
N SER A 615 28.55 -19.06 24.77
CA SER A 615 27.20 -19.23 24.28
C SER A 615 26.51 -20.40 25.02
N GLY A 616 25.75 -20.09 26.08
CA GLY A 616 25.00 -21.12 26.82
C GLY A 616 23.92 -20.64 27.78
N GLN A 617 23.78 -19.33 28.08
CA GLN A 617 22.84 -18.85 29.10
C GLN A 617 21.42 -18.54 28.59
N TRP A 618 21.21 -18.30 27.29
CA TRP A 618 19.87 -17.99 26.75
C TRP A 618 18.91 -19.19 26.74
N LEU A 619 19.43 -20.42 26.75
CA LEU A 619 18.62 -21.65 26.78
C LEU A 619 18.09 -22.02 28.18
N ARG A 620 18.60 -21.41 29.26
CA ARG A 620 18.12 -21.70 30.62
C ARG A 620 16.85 -20.94 31.01
N PHE A 621 16.52 -19.84 30.34
CA PHE A 621 15.28 -19.09 30.59
C PHE A 621 14.01 -19.79 30.06
N PHE A 622 14.18 -20.81 29.19
CA PHE A 622 13.08 -21.58 28.61
C PHE A 622 12.93 -22.98 29.21
N GLN A 623 13.62 -23.31 30.31
CA GLN A 623 13.37 -24.55 31.04
C GLN A 623 12.32 -24.30 32.13
N PRO A 624 11.14 -24.93 32.08
CA PRO A 624 10.21 -24.96 33.21
C PRO A 624 10.89 -25.63 34.41
N SER A 625 10.85 -24.99 35.57
CA SER A 625 11.17 -25.64 36.83
C SER A 625 10.11 -26.71 37.13
N SER A 626 10.55 -27.96 37.32
CA SER A 626 9.80 -29.18 37.65
C SER A 626 9.13 -29.95 36.49
N PHE A 627 9.93 -30.76 35.80
CA PHE A 627 9.44 -32.03 35.24
C PHE A 627 9.57 -33.12 36.31
N PRO A 628 8.58 -34.03 36.49
CA PRO A 628 8.78 -35.24 37.27
C PRO A 628 9.87 -36.11 36.62
N ARG A 629 10.71 -36.73 37.46
CA ARG A 629 11.75 -37.69 37.05
C ARG A 629 11.17 -38.70 36.07
N SER A 630 11.88 -38.96 34.97
CA SER A 630 11.67 -40.15 34.15
C SER A 630 11.77 -41.38 35.04
N ALA A 631 10.74 -42.24 35.01
CA ALA A 631 10.78 -43.54 35.66
C ALA A 631 12.02 -44.33 35.23
N SER A 632 12.66 -44.98 36.19
CA SER A 632 13.77 -45.91 35.96
C SER A 632 13.27 -47.07 35.09
N ALA A 633 14.17 -47.66 34.30
CA ALA A 633 13.88 -48.85 33.49
C ALA A 633 13.44 -50.09 34.33
N ASP A 634 13.47 -49.99 35.66
CA ASP A 634 13.02 -51.03 36.59
C ASP A 634 11.52 -50.93 36.97
N ASP A 635 10.80 -49.87 36.57
CA ASP A 635 9.40 -49.64 36.99
C ASP A 635 8.34 -50.06 35.94
N LEU A 636 8.69 -50.88 34.94
CA LEU A 636 7.71 -51.40 33.98
C LEU A 636 6.99 -52.66 34.52
N PRO A 637 5.63 -52.68 34.57
CA PRO A 637 4.90 -53.90 34.86
C PRO A 637 5.13 -54.94 33.76
N LYS A 638 5.42 -56.18 34.18
CA LYS A 638 5.68 -57.33 33.31
C LYS A 638 4.51 -57.52 32.32
N LEU A 639 4.79 -57.26 31.03
CA LEU A 639 3.89 -57.57 29.91
C LEU A 639 3.54 -59.06 29.90
N GLN A 640 2.25 -59.38 30.03
CA GLN A 640 1.69 -60.71 29.81
C GLN A 640 1.92 -61.09 28.34
N LYS A 641 2.55 -62.26 28.11
CA LYS A 641 2.76 -62.81 26.78
C LYS A 641 1.42 -63.07 26.08
N PRO A 642 1.25 -62.72 24.80
CA PRO A 642 0.03 -62.99 24.06
C PRO A 642 -0.13 -64.51 23.84
N VAL A 643 -1.31 -65.03 24.18
CA VAL A 643 -1.75 -66.38 23.82
C VAL A 643 -2.10 -66.41 22.33
N PRO A 644 -1.58 -67.35 21.53
CA PRO A 644 -1.92 -67.44 20.12
C PRO A 644 -3.38 -67.89 19.95
N LYS A 645 -4.18 -67.10 19.23
CA LYS A 645 -5.51 -67.53 18.75
C LYS A 645 -5.32 -68.44 17.52
N PRO A 646 -5.99 -69.60 17.44
CA PRO A 646 -5.95 -70.44 16.26
C PRO A 646 -6.74 -69.79 15.12
N TYR A 647 -6.10 -69.67 13.96
CA TYR A 647 -6.74 -69.47 12.67
C TYR A 647 -7.64 -70.68 12.37
N SER A 648 -8.92 -70.42 12.11
CA SER A 648 -9.76 -71.32 11.31
C SER A 648 -10.48 -70.45 10.28
N GLY A 649 -9.99 -70.51 9.04
CA GLY A 649 -10.72 -70.04 7.88
C GLY A 649 -11.57 -71.18 7.36
N ILE A 650 -12.87 -70.92 7.14
CA ILE A 650 -13.72 -71.69 6.23
C ILE A 650 -14.72 -70.70 5.61
N ILE A 651 -14.64 -70.52 4.29
CA ILE A 651 -15.74 -70.16 3.38
C ILE A 651 -16.19 -71.49 2.79
N PRO A 652 -17.49 -71.86 2.81
CA PRO A 652 -18.41 -71.64 1.67
C PRO A 652 -19.87 -71.38 2.17
N ASP A 653 -20.91 -70.99 1.44
CA ASP A 653 -21.29 -70.94 0.03
C ASP A 653 -22.34 -69.82 -0.14
N LEU A 654 -22.45 -69.30 -1.36
CA LEU A 654 -23.54 -68.45 -1.84
C LEU A 654 -24.59 -69.31 -2.54
N VAL A 655 -25.83 -69.27 -2.04
CA VAL A 655 -27.09 -69.36 -2.80
C VAL A 655 -28.00 -68.27 -2.26
#